data_AF-A0A0R3S0Q2-F1
#
_entry.id   AF-A0A0R3S0Q2-F1
#
_cell.length_a   1.000
_cell.length_b   1.000
_cell.length_c   1.000
_cell.angle_alpha   90.00
_cell.angle_beta   90.00
_cell.angle_gamma   90.00
#
_symmetry.space_group_name_H-M   'P 1'
#
loop_
_entity.id
_entity.type
_entity.pdbx_description
1 polymer ?
#
loop_
_entity_poly.entity_id
_entity_poly.type
_entity_poly.pdbx_seq_one_letter_code
_entity_poly.pdbx_strand_id
1 'polypeptide(L)'
;MSKLKWFRRSECIGRMLCTYKPRKPKSSVSSKTMNLNVDPKLIRNIGIIAHIDAGKTTVTERLLYLAGATKFLGNVDSGNTVTDFMELERERGITIQSAAVTLFWKKHKINLIDTPGHVDFTLEVERCLRVLDGAVTILDASAGVQAQTMTVWRQARKFSIPSVFFLNKMDKQTADFCRSVDSITERLGLENPINVCIPIARKDKYYLTIADVLNKQCLNFNLDGEARWADLQENCFDRIDNCFSFEQMMAGREEMFSKLADLDDHFADSFLQTNSEDDALNAEALNAMRRLTLTQRVVPVACGSALRCAQSVSPVLDLVISCLPCPAEKNSLVNKVFGNDLSALVFKIGHDKRLGQVIYARVYSGEIKNMDSLFNANKSITENKFNVHIPHSDQLQPVSSVKAGNIAVLTGMKSTVTGDTLVASKRAAEVANERRQKLSDEDFAGAYEENSAILKSAGHSEHSVDSIKSILLAGIETPDPVYFCTIEPPSEASNVKFEKALKELAVEDPSLQVRYDNELGQTVVGAMGELHVEVIRDRLRRDYGLNVFVGSLQVAYREVIEDEVTNTAILNAVFNENEMKHECKITFTLKPNKDSGKFKQVVVLLDGHNQYAGVGIYENWLNAINEGCTNALYTGPSAGFTVYDIEVILTDFVASGKRLNPAVISATASKCVSEALQKAGTRLLEPIMNAEIVTTSKGHAEMILHEVYKRRGIVSESGIECVGDTYVVRCIMPLAELQGFSKNIRIMTSGHASIHLEVSGYRNINERKQKEIANLNRIRYR
;
A
#
# COMPACT_ATOMS: atom_id res chain seq x y z
N MET A 1 88.17 -7.98 -9.02
CA MET A 1 87.70 -7.42 -10.31
C MET A 1 86.63 -8.37 -10.85
N SER A 2 85.41 -8.03 -11.25
CA SER A 2 84.58 -6.82 -11.19
C SER A 2 83.30 -7.13 -11.97
N LYS A 3 82.12 -6.88 -11.36
CA LYS A 3 80.87 -6.34 -11.96
C LYS A 3 80.22 -7.11 -13.14
N LEU A 4 78.90 -7.25 -13.30
CA LEU A 4 77.67 -6.80 -12.66
C LEU A 4 76.53 -7.56 -13.41
N LYS A 5 75.56 -8.19 -12.73
CA LYS A 5 74.35 -8.77 -13.36
C LYS A 5 73.09 -8.08 -12.83
N TRP A 6 72.16 -7.86 -13.75
CA TRP A 6 71.05 -6.92 -13.72
C TRP A 6 69.78 -7.40 -12.97
N PHE A 7 69.07 -6.41 -12.42
CA PHE A 7 67.69 -6.34 -11.88
C PHE A 7 66.63 -6.35 -13.03
N ARG A 8 65.31 -6.63 -12.90
CA ARG A 8 64.23 -6.27 -11.94
C ARG A 8 62.99 -7.19 -12.19
N ARG A 9 62.41 -7.84 -11.15
CA ARG A 9 61.09 -7.58 -10.45
C ARG A 9 59.83 -7.62 -11.34
N SER A 10 58.71 -8.28 -10.99
CA SER A 10 58.19 -8.80 -9.71
C SER A 10 57.00 -9.76 -9.96
N GLU A 11 56.87 -10.80 -9.14
CA GLU A 11 56.01 -11.98 -9.33
C GLU A 11 54.54 -11.83 -8.89
N CYS A 12 53.65 -12.35 -9.74
CA CYS A 12 52.29 -12.79 -9.45
C CYS A 12 52.32 -14.23 -8.88
N ILE A 13 51.69 -14.48 -7.73
CA ILE A 13 50.36 -15.09 -7.53
C ILE A 13 50.20 -16.51 -8.11
N GLY A 14 50.06 -17.51 -7.22
CA GLY A 14 49.72 -18.88 -7.59
C GLY A 14 49.46 -19.85 -6.42
N ARG A 15 48.26 -19.77 -5.83
CA ARG A 15 47.45 -20.84 -5.22
C ARG A 15 48.02 -21.67 -4.05
N MET A 16 47.40 -21.49 -2.87
CA MET A 16 46.90 -22.61 -2.06
C MET A 16 45.49 -22.25 -1.56
N LEU A 17 44.48 -22.90 -2.14
CA LEU A 17 43.06 -22.77 -1.78
C LEU A 17 42.83 -23.40 -0.38
N CYS A 18 42.91 -22.59 0.67
CA CYS A 18 42.36 -22.94 1.97
C CYS A 18 40.85 -22.64 1.95
N THR A 19 40.04 -23.71 1.87
CA THR A 19 38.58 -23.65 2.07
C THR A 19 38.30 -23.39 3.55
N TYR A 20 38.24 -22.10 3.92
CA TYR A 20 37.90 -21.68 5.27
C TYR A 20 36.40 -21.90 5.52
N LYS A 21 36.06 -22.82 6.43
CA LYS A 21 34.71 -22.98 6.98
C LYS A 21 34.56 -22.05 8.19
N PRO A 22 33.67 -21.04 8.18
CA PRO A 22 33.40 -20.25 9.38
C PRO A 22 32.78 -21.15 10.46
N ARG A 23 33.38 -21.18 11.65
CA ARG A 23 32.87 -21.92 12.81
C ARG A 23 31.69 -21.14 13.42
N LYS A 24 30.57 -21.85 13.61
CA LYS A 24 29.33 -21.36 14.22
C LYS A 24 29.58 -20.65 15.57
N PRO A 25 28.80 -19.60 15.92
CA PRO A 25 28.63 -19.22 17.31
C PRO A 25 28.03 -20.40 18.09
N LYS A 26 28.59 -20.70 19.26
CA LYS A 26 28.31 -21.91 20.09
C LYS A 26 26.86 -22.03 20.59
N SER A 27 25.98 -21.08 20.30
CA SER A 27 24.56 -21.07 20.69
C SER A 27 23.57 -21.42 19.57
N SER A 28 24.03 -21.73 18.35
CA SER A 28 23.14 -21.99 17.21
C SER A 28 22.67 -23.46 17.15
N VAL A 29 21.37 -23.66 17.37
CA VAL A 29 20.68 -24.94 17.19
C VAL A 29 20.94 -25.47 15.77
N SER A 30 21.35 -26.74 15.67
CA SER A 30 21.58 -27.43 14.40
C SER A 30 20.30 -27.46 13.54
N SER A 31 20.42 -27.06 12.27
CA SER A 31 19.34 -26.91 11.29
C SER A 31 18.64 -28.20 10.85
N LYS A 32 18.87 -29.35 11.49
CA LYS A 32 18.38 -30.66 11.02
C LYS A 32 17.08 -31.17 11.66
N THR A 33 16.59 -30.57 12.75
CA THR A 33 15.25 -30.88 13.28
C THR A 33 14.79 -29.75 14.19
N MET A 34 14.43 -28.60 13.61
CA MET A 34 13.80 -27.54 14.40
C MET A 34 12.33 -27.89 14.59
N ASN A 35 11.93 -28.20 15.83
CA ASN A 35 10.53 -28.34 16.20
C ASN A 35 9.80 -27.03 15.88
N LEU A 36 8.96 -27.05 14.84
CA LEU A 36 8.11 -25.91 14.46
C LEU A 36 7.03 -25.59 15.51
N ASN A 37 6.79 -26.53 16.42
CA ASN A 37 5.93 -26.38 17.59
C ASN A 37 6.71 -25.75 18.75
N VAL A 38 6.77 -24.42 18.73
CA VAL A 38 7.29 -23.59 19.83
C VAL A 38 6.11 -23.09 20.67
N ASP A 39 6.30 -22.96 21.98
CA ASP A 39 5.31 -22.35 22.88
C ASP A 39 4.94 -20.95 22.36
N PRO A 40 3.64 -20.60 22.24
CA PRO A 40 3.19 -19.26 21.85
C PRO A 40 3.89 -18.11 22.59
N LYS A 41 4.28 -18.29 23.85
CA LYS A 41 5.01 -17.27 24.65
C LYS A 41 6.40 -16.95 24.09
N LEU A 42 7.02 -17.89 23.39
CA LEU A 42 8.35 -17.76 22.80
C LEU A 42 8.29 -17.32 21.33
N ILE A 43 7.11 -16.96 20.83
CA ILE A 43 6.93 -16.42 19.48
C ILE A 43 6.96 -14.89 19.53
N ARG A 44 7.60 -14.27 18.53
CA ARG A 44 7.54 -12.82 18.27
C ARG A 44 7.16 -12.61 16.81
N ASN A 45 6.17 -11.76 16.53
CA ASN A 45 5.84 -11.35 15.17
C ASN A 45 6.17 -9.88 15.02
N ILE A 46 7.22 -9.60 14.24
CA ILE A 46 7.79 -8.26 14.12
C ILE A 46 7.81 -7.77 12.69
N GLY A 47 7.54 -6.49 12.50
CA GLY A 47 7.76 -5.79 11.24
C GLY A 47 8.97 -4.90 11.30
N ILE A 48 9.61 -4.68 10.16
CA ILE A 48 10.66 -3.65 10.05
C ILE A 48 10.07 -2.42 9.37
N ILE A 49 10.12 -1.28 10.05
CA ILE A 49 9.70 0.03 9.58
C ILE A 49 10.94 0.88 9.30
N ALA A 50 11.04 1.50 8.14
CA ALA A 50 12.17 2.37 7.83
C ALA A 50 11.85 3.37 6.72
N HIS A 51 12.59 4.48 6.68
CA HIS A 51 12.61 5.36 5.51
C HIS A 51 13.36 4.69 4.34
N ILE A 52 13.12 5.20 3.12
CA ILE A 52 13.86 4.82 1.92
C ILE A 52 15.36 5.03 2.18
N ASP A 53 16.19 4.08 1.76
CA ASP A 53 17.62 4.06 2.00
C ASP A 53 18.07 4.06 3.47
N ALA A 54 17.21 3.97 4.48
CA ALA A 54 17.67 3.86 5.89
C ALA A 54 18.45 2.54 6.17
N GLY A 55 18.49 1.63 5.20
CA GLY A 55 19.22 0.37 5.25
C GLY A 55 18.36 -0.79 5.75
N LYS A 56 17.03 -0.71 5.58
CA LYS A 56 16.05 -1.71 6.00
C LYS A 56 16.45 -3.13 5.60
N THR A 57 16.58 -3.37 4.29
CA THR A 57 16.96 -4.69 3.75
C THR A 57 18.34 -5.12 4.25
N THR A 58 19.29 -4.20 4.38
CA THR A 58 20.61 -4.51 4.94
C THR A 58 20.52 -4.99 6.38
N VAL A 59 19.71 -4.34 7.23
CA VAL A 59 19.47 -4.80 8.61
C VAL A 59 18.78 -6.17 8.60
N THR A 60 17.75 -6.35 7.78
CA THR A 60 17.04 -7.64 7.61
C THR A 60 18.00 -8.78 7.30
N GLU A 61 18.90 -8.60 6.33
CA GLU A 61 19.93 -9.57 5.97
C GLU A 61 20.87 -9.90 7.14
N ARG A 62 21.29 -8.87 7.91
CA ARG A 62 22.14 -9.11 9.08
C ARG A 62 21.40 -9.88 10.16
N LEU A 63 20.12 -9.60 10.40
CA LEU A 63 19.29 -10.36 11.34
C LEU A 63 19.22 -11.84 10.94
N LEU A 64 18.98 -12.12 9.66
CA LEU A 64 18.93 -13.50 9.13
C LEU A 64 20.27 -14.23 9.26
N TYR A 65 21.37 -13.55 8.96
CA TYR A 65 22.72 -14.11 9.08
C TYR A 65 23.10 -14.38 10.54
N LEU A 66 22.85 -13.44 11.44
CA LEU A 66 23.14 -13.59 12.87
C LEU A 66 22.34 -14.75 13.48
N ALA A 67 21.06 -14.88 13.11
CA ALA A 67 20.22 -15.99 13.52
C ALA A 67 20.64 -17.34 12.90
N GLY A 68 21.56 -17.34 11.93
CA GLY A 68 22.03 -18.52 11.24
C GLY A 68 21.03 -19.09 10.22
N ALA A 69 20.02 -18.30 9.83
CA ALA A 69 19.06 -18.66 8.79
C ALA A 69 19.71 -18.68 7.40
N THR A 70 20.59 -17.71 7.13
CA THR A 70 21.38 -17.63 5.89
C THR A 70 22.85 -17.93 6.14
N LYS A 71 23.50 -18.61 5.19
CA LYS A 71 24.93 -18.97 5.30
C LYS A 71 25.87 -17.87 4.78
N PHE A 72 25.34 -16.95 3.98
CA PHE A 72 26.09 -15.90 3.30
C PHE A 72 25.44 -14.55 3.59
N LEU A 73 26.29 -13.52 3.63
CA LEU A 73 25.85 -12.14 3.78
C LEU A 73 25.44 -11.61 2.40
N GLY A 74 24.14 -11.42 2.18
CA GLY A 74 23.63 -10.72 1.00
C GLY A 74 24.02 -9.23 1.03
N ASN A 75 24.27 -8.65 -0.14
CA ASN A 75 24.44 -7.19 -0.30
C ASN A 75 23.45 -6.67 -1.35
N VAL A 76 22.79 -5.55 -1.04
CA VAL A 76 21.81 -4.87 -1.89
C VAL A 76 22.45 -4.47 -3.21
N ASP A 77 23.65 -3.87 -3.18
CA ASP A 77 24.38 -3.44 -4.38
C ASP A 77 24.77 -4.61 -5.30
N SER A 78 24.85 -5.82 -4.74
CA SER A 78 25.16 -7.03 -5.49
C SER A 78 23.92 -7.81 -5.95
N GLY A 79 22.72 -7.35 -5.58
CA GLY A 79 21.44 -7.98 -5.92
C GLY A 79 21.23 -9.38 -5.33
N ASN A 80 21.96 -9.75 -4.27
CA ASN A 80 21.94 -11.09 -3.67
C ASN A 80 21.13 -11.16 -2.37
N THR A 81 20.21 -10.21 -2.14
CA THR A 81 19.37 -10.17 -0.94
C THR A 81 18.27 -11.22 -1.02
N VAL A 82 17.90 -11.78 0.14
CA VAL A 82 16.86 -12.80 0.32
C VAL A 82 15.47 -12.18 0.32
N THR A 83 15.33 -10.94 0.78
CA THR A 83 14.02 -10.28 0.91
C THR A 83 13.58 -9.47 -0.30
N ASP A 84 14.51 -9.01 -1.16
CA ASP A 84 14.16 -8.34 -2.42
C ASP A 84 14.14 -9.38 -3.56
N PHE A 85 12.93 -9.84 -3.89
CA PHE A 85 12.71 -10.88 -4.90
C PHE A 85 12.68 -10.32 -6.32
N MET A 86 12.22 -9.06 -6.50
CA MET A 86 12.06 -8.47 -7.83
C MET A 86 13.33 -7.74 -8.28
N GLU A 87 13.67 -7.79 -9.57
CA GLU A 87 14.83 -7.03 -10.06
C GLU A 87 14.59 -5.52 -9.94
N LEU A 88 13.34 -5.04 -10.04
CA LEU A 88 13.00 -3.63 -9.84
C LEU A 88 13.25 -3.16 -8.40
N GLU A 89 13.04 -4.04 -7.40
CA GLU A 89 13.39 -3.77 -5.99
C GLU A 89 14.91 -3.60 -5.85
N ARG A 90 15.69 -4.49 -6.50
CA ARG A 90 17.15 -4.45 -6.48
C ARG A 90 17.73 -3.26 -7.23
N GLU A 91 17.18 -2.92 -8.40
CA GLU A 91 17.62 -1.79 -9.22
C GLU A 91 17.36 -0.45 -8.54
N ARG A 92 16.23 -0.31 -7.86
CA ARG A 92 15.83 0.95 -7.20
C ARG A 92 16.20 1.00 -5.71
N GLY A 93 16.66 -0.10 -5.12
CA GLY A 93 16.98 -0.19 -3.69
C GLY A 93 15.76 -0.02 -2.78
N ILE A 94 14.56 -0.32 -3.27
CA ILE A 94 13.30 -0.19 -2.53
C ILE A 94 12.65 -1.56 -2.33
N THR A 95 11.95 -1.73 -1.22
CA THR A 95 11.07 -2.89 -1.04
C THR A 95 9.66 -2.54 -1.51
N ILE A 96 9.12 -3.36 -2.40
CA ILE A 96 7.81 -3.19 -3.03
C ILE A 96 6.81 -4.15 -2.37
N GLN A 97 7.16 -5.43 -2.25
CA GLN A 97 6.32 -6.44 -1.61
C GLN A 97 6.87 -6.84 -0.25
N SER A 98 5.97 -7.15 0.68
CA SER A 98 6.41 -7.59 2.00
C SER A 98 6.99 -9.01 1.97
N ALA A 99 8.18 -9.22 2.56
CA ALA A 99 8.75 -10.57 2.68
C ALA A 99 8.47 -11.11 4.08
N ALA A 100 7.81 -12.27 4.18
CA ALA A 100 7.62 -12.97 5.46
C ALA A 100 8.70 -14.03 5.63
N VAL A 101 9.52 -13.93 6.68
CA VAL A 101 10.62 -14.85 6.96
C VAL A 101 10.58 -15.30 8.41
N THR A 102 10.78 -16.60 8.64
CA THR A 102 10.91 -17.15 10.00
C THR A 102 12.38 -17.34 10.36
N LEU A 103 12.80 -16.85 11.53
CA LEU A 103 14.13 -17.05 12.11
C LEU A 103 14.06 -17.47 13.58
N PHE A 104 15.16 -18.05 14.09
CA PHE A 104 15.25 -18.51 15.48
C PHE A 104 16.40 -17.81 16.21
N TRP A 105 16.12 -17.25 17.39
CA TRP A 105 17.11 -16.58 18.22
C TRP A 105 16.89 -16.93 19.70
N LYS A 106 17.93 -17.35 20.43
CA LYS A 106 17.87 -17.72 21.86
C LYS A 106 16.59 -18.49 22.27
N LYS A 107 16.29 -19.60 21.59
CA LYS A 107 15.09 -20.47 21.74
C LYS A 107 13.73 -19.86 21.33
N HIS A 108 13.71 -18.59 20.92
CA HIS A 108 12.52 -17.91 20.44
C HIS A 108 12.37 -18.07 18.93
N LYS A 109 11.12 -18.12 18.47
CA LYS A 109 10.75 -18.09 17.06
C LYS A 109 10.32 -16.66 16.70
N ILE A 110 11.01 -16.05 15.76
CA ILE A 110 10.73 -14.70 15.29
C ILE A 110 10.20 -14.80 13.87
N ASN A 111 8.95 -14.39 13.67
CA ASN A 111 8.37 -14.22 12.35
C ASN A 111 8.55 -12.75 11.96
N LEU A 112 9.40 -12.51 10.97
CA LEU A 112 9.78 -11.21 10.47
C LEU A 112 8.97 -10.89 9.22
N ILE A 113 8.34 -9.72 9.18
CA ILE A 113 7.73 -9.17 7.96
C ILE A 113 8.50 -7.92 7.56
N ASP A 114 9.16 -7.98 6.42
CA ASP A 114 9.87 -6.82 5.88
C ASP A 114 8.86 -5.90 5.17
N THR A 115 8.60 -4.69 5.70
CA THR A 115 7.50 -3.83 5.20
C THR A 115 7.99 -2.78 4.21
N PRO A 116 7.25 -2.44 3.13
CA PRO A 116 7.66 -1.38 2.21
C PRO A 116 7.90 -0.03 2.91
N GLY A 117 8.92 0.71 2.49
CA GLY A 117 9.21 2.06 3.02
C GLY A 117 8.65 3.21 2.17
N HIS A 118 7.98 2.88 1.06
CA HIS A 118 7.56 3.84 0.04
C HIS A 118 6.05 4.16 0.12
N VAL A 119 5.70 5.42 -0.11
CA VAL A 119 4.35 5.97 0.04
C VAL A 119 3.33 5.37 -0.94
N ASP A 120 3.79 4.90 -2.10
CA ASP A 120 2.94 4.27 -3.11
C ASP A 120 2.45 2.87 -2.70
N PHE A 121 3.05 2.25 -1.67
CA PHE A 121 2.67 0.94 -1.15
C PHE A 121 2.10 1.02 0.27
N THR A 122 1.44 2.13 0.62
CA THR A 122 0.82 2.34 1.94
C THR A 122 -0.14 1.22 2.33
N LEU A 123 -0.92 0.69 1.37
CA LEU A 123 -1.82 -0.42 1.64
C LEU A 123 -1.07 -1.70 2.05
N GLU A 124 0.07 -1.99 1.42
CA GLU A 124 0.92 -3.13 1.79
C GLU A 124 1.52 -2.93 3.19
N VAL A 125 1.90 -1.71 3.55
CA VAL A 125 2.37 -1.36 4.90
C VAL A 125 1.27 -1.58 5.93
N GLU A 126 0.04 -1.10 5.69
CA GLU A 126 -1.08 -1.30 6.61
C GLU A 126 -1.44 -2.77 6.79
N ARG A 127 -1.39 -3.57 5.70
CA ARG A 127 -1.55 -5.03 5.75
C ARG A 127 -0.58 -5.71 6.67
N CYS A 128 0.68 -5.32 6.58
CA CYS A 128 1.72 -5.88 7.43
C CYS A 128 1.50 -5.45 8.88
N LEU A 129 1.37 -4.14 9.14
CA LEU A 129 1.23 -3.61 10.50
C LEU A 129 0.04 -4.22 11.24
N ARG A 130 -1.09 -4.47 10.56
CA ARG A 130 -2.28 -5.07 11.16
C ARG A 130 -2.04 -6.46 11.78
N VAL A 131 -1.16 -7.28 11.21
CA VAL A 131 -0.91 -8.65 11.66
C VAL A 131 0.28 -8.78 12.61
N LEU A 132 0.98 -7.68 12.87
CA LEU A 132 2.19 -7.65 13.66
C LEU A 132 1.91 -7.36 15.14
N ASP A 133 2.68 -8.02 16.00
CA ASP A 133 2.57 -7.83 17.45
C ASP A 133 3.51 -6.69 17.89
N GLY A 134 4.70 -6.57 17.29
CA GLY A 134 5.67 -5.49 17.53
C GLY A 134 6.37 -5.00 16.25
N ALA A 135 7.17 -3.95 16.36
CA ALA A 135 7.92 -3.39 15.25
C ALA A 135 9.38 -3.08 15.62
N VAL A 136 10.24 -3.03 14.60
CA VAL A 136 11.61 -2.52 14.67
C VAL A 136 11.69 -1.34 13.72
N THR A 137 11.86 -0.14 14.27
CA THR A 137 11.93 1.12 13.51
C THR A 137 13.39 1.48 13.27
N ILE A 138 13.81 1.51 12.01
CA ILE A 138 15.18 1.82 11.59
C ILE A 138 15.24 3.27 11.11
N LEU A 139 16.18 4.03 11.66
CA LEU A 139 16.47 5.40 11.26
C LEU A 139 17.91 5.52 10.76
N ASP A 140 18.14 6.42 9.80
CA ASP A 140 19.49 6.81 9.40
C ASP A 140 20.04 7.82 10.41
N ALA A 141 21.12 7.48 11.12
CA ALA A 141 21.71 8.33 12.15
C ALA A 141 22.25 9.68 11.63
N SER A 142 22.37 9.86 10.31
CA SER A 142 22.73 11.16 9.72
C SER A 142 21.53 12.07 9.45
N ALA A 143 20.33 11.51 9.31
CA ALA A 143 19.13 12.24 8.93
C ALA A 143 18.09 12.34 10.07
N GLY A 144 18.09 11.39 11.00
CA GLY A 144 17.07 11.28 12.05
C GLY A 144 15.71 10.83 11.49
N VAL A 145 14.62 11.25 12.13
CA VAL A 145 13.26 10.93 11.70
C VAL A 145 12.88 11.70 10.44
N GLN A 146 12.52 11.00 9.36
CA GLN A 146 12.12 11.58 8.07
C GLN A 146 10.60 11.51 7.84
N ALA A 147 10.10 12.23 6.82
CA ALA A 147 8.66 12.36 6.56
C ALA A 147 7.94 11.01 6.40
N GLN A 148 8.50 10.09 5.63
CA GLN A 148 7.89 8.77 5.40
C GLN A 148 7.93 7.91 6.66
N THR A 149 8.97 8.03 7.50
CA THR A 149 8.98 7.39 8.82
C THR A 149 7.78 7.84 9.65
N MET A 150 7.45 9.14 9.62
CA MET A 150 6.28 9.66 10.33
C MET A 150 4.98 9.05 9.81
N THR A 151 4.83 8.91 8.49
CA THR A 151 3.64 8.30 7.87
C THR A 151 3.44 6.85 8.34
N VAL A 152 4.50 6.03 8.24
CA VAL A 152 4.43 4.63 8.68
C VAL A 152 4.28 4.53 10.20
N TRP A 153 4.90 5.43 10.95
CA TRP A 153 4.76 5.50 12.41
C TRP A 153 3.33 5.82 12.84
N ARG A 154 2.65 6.75 12.16
CA ARG A 154 1.22 7.05 12.40
C ARG A 154 0.36 5.82 12.16
N GLN A 155 0.63 5.06 11.09
CA GLN A 155 -0.07 3.80 10.83
C GLN A 155 0.22 2.74 11.92
N ALA A 156 1.46 2.65 12.39
CA ALA A 156 1.82 1.73 13.48
C ALA A 156 1.15 2.11 14.82
N ARG A 157 1.04 3.42 15.11
CA ARG A 157 0.29 3.95 16.26
C ARG A 157 -1.20 3.64 16.17
N LYS A 158 -1.82 3.70 14.98
CA LYS A 158 -3.24 3.30 14.76
C LYS A 158 -3.52 1.86 15.23
N PHE A 159 -2.53 0.97 15.15
CA PHE A 159 -2.64 -0.43 15.59
C PHE A 159 -1.97 -0.71 16.95
N SER A 160 -1.63 0.33 17.71
CA SER A 160 -0.96 0.24 19.02
C SER A 160 0.22 -0.75 19.01
N ILE A 161 1.08 -0.65 18.00
CA ILE A 161 2.22 -1.55 17.84
C ILE A 161 3.41 -1.03 18.66
N PRO A 162 3.87 -1.72 19.71
CA PRO A 162 5.10 -1.37 20.41
C PRO A 162 6.31 -1.53 19.49
N SER A 163 7.26 -0.60 19.57
CA SER A 163 8.42 -0.58 18.68
C SER A 163 9.74 -0.43 19.42
N VAL A 164 10.76 -1.13 18.94
CA VAL A 164 12.17 -0.90 19.27
C VAL A 164 12.79 -0.06 18.16
N PHE A 165 13.70 0.85 18.49
CA PHE A 165 14.36 1.73 17.51
C PHE A 165 15.81 1.31 17.29
N PHE A 166 16.26 1.40 16.04
CA PHE A 166 17.64 1.15 15.66
C PHE A 166 18.18 2.30 14.81
N LEU A 167 19.15 3.04 15.35
CA LEU A 167 19.88 4.08 14.64
C LEU A 167 21.00 3.43 13.81
N ASN A 168 20.76 3.29 12.51
CA ASN A 168 21.68 2.66 11.57
C ASN A 168 22.62 3.69 10.93
N LYS A 169 23.66 3.20 10.24
CA LYS A 169 24.67 3.99 9.53
C LYS A 169 25.47 4.94 10.42
N MET A 170 25.73 4.53 11.67
CA MET A 170 26.64 5.22 12.58
C MET A 170 28.07 5.37 12.05
N ASP A 171 28.41 4.71 10.94
CA ASP A 171 29.71 4.80 10.28
C ASP A 171 29.86 6.00 9.34
N LYS A 172 28.78 6.75 9.08
CA LYS A 172 28.82 8.01 8.32
C LYS A 172 29.48 9.12 9.13
N GLN A 173 30.25 9.99 8.46
CA GLN A 173 30.83 11.18 9.09
C GLN A 173 29.78 12.18 9.59
N THR A 174 28.62 12.21 8.93
CA THR A 174 27.49 13.08 9.30
C THR A 174 26.54 12.43 10.30
N ALA A 175 26.84 11.22 10.79
CA ALA A 175 26.03 10.59 11.82
C ALA A 175 26.09 11.42 13.10
N ASP A 176 24.96 11.57 13.77
CA ASP A 176 24.84 12.25 15.06
C ASP A 176 23.78 11.52 15.89
N PHE A 177 24.24 10.84 16.94
CA PHE A 177 23.37 10.04 17.79
C PHE A 177 22.40 10.90 18.59
N CYS A 178 22.89 11.94 19.27
CA CYS A 178 22.07 12.78 20.13
C CYS A 178 20.99 13.48 19.31
N ARG A 179 21.38 14.10 18.19
CA ARG A 179 20.42 14.74 17.28
C ARG A 179 19.37 13.77 16.75
N SER A 180 19.77 12.53 16.46
CA SER A 180 18.83 11.50 15.98
C SER A 180 17.84 11.10 17.07
N VAL A 181 18.29 10.96 18.32
CA VAL A 181 17.42 10.71 19.47
C VAL A 181 16.48 11.89 19.72
N ASP A 182 16.97 13.12 19.69
CA ASP A 182 16.13 14.33 19.84
C ASP A 182 15.06 14.39 18.76
N SER A 183 15.39 13.99 17.52
CA SER A 183 14.43 13.95 16.42
C SER A 183 13.28 12.95 16.63
N ILE A 184 13.50 11.88 17.41
CA ILE A 184 12.45 10.93 17.80
C ILE A 184 11.44 11.66 18.69
N THR A 185 11.92 12.41 19.67
CA THR A 185 11.09 13.19 20.58
C THR A 185 10.32 14.28 19.85
N GLU A 186 11.03 15.13 19.09
CA GLU A 186 10.44 16.30 18.42
C GLU A 186 9.43 15.92 17.33
N ARG A 187 9.73 14.90 16.51
CA ARG A 187 8.92 14.59 15.31
C ARG A 187 7.89 13.49 15.52
N LEU A 188 8.19 12.50 16.36
CA LEU A 188 7.25 11.40 16.63
C LEU A 188 6.41 11.62 17.89
N GLY A 189 6.73 12.65 18.69
CA GLY A 189 6.03 12.94 19.95
C GLY A 189 6.20 11.79 20.93
N LEU A 190 7.44 11.32 21.10
CA LEU A 190 7.83 10.25 22.03
C LEU A 190 8.74 10.84 23.10
N GLU A 191 8.22 11.07 24.29
CA GLU A 191 8.91 11.84 25.32
C GLU A 191 10.11 11.10 25.93
N ASN A 192 10.07 9.76 25.98
CA ASN A 192 11.05 8.96 26.72
C ASN A 192 11.77 7.90 25.85
N PRO A 193 12.69 8.30 24.95
CA PRO A 193 13.62 7.37 24.33
C PRO A 193 14.64 6.87 25.37
N ILE A 194 14.80 5.56 25.48
CA ILE A 194 15.76 4.93 26.39
C ILE A 194 16.92 4.32 25.59
N ASN A 195 18.11 4.87 25.78
CA ASN A 195 19.31 4.48 25.05
C ASN A 195 19.92 3.21 25.66
N VAL A 196 19.73 2.06 25.02
CA VAL A 196 20.31 0.78 25.45
C VAL A 196 21.73 0.61 24.91
N CYS A 197 21.95 1.05 23.67
CA CYS A 197 23.27 1.10 23.07
C CYS A 197 23.66 2.55 22.81
N ILE A 198 24.83 2.97 23.28
CA ILE A 198 25.37 4.30 23.03
C ILE A 198 26.64 4.21 22.17
N PRO A 199 26.85 5.15 21.24
CA PRO A 199 28.09 5.20 20.49
C PRO A 199 29.12 6.03 21.25
N ILE A 200 30.35 5.51 21.32
CA ILE A 200 31.47 6.17 21.99
C ILE A 200 32.30 6.88 20.91
N ALA A 201 32.31 8.21 21.00
CA ALA A 201 33.05 9.06 20.08
C ALA A 201 34.53 9.11 20.46
N ARG A 202 35.44 8.92 19.50
CA ARG A 202 36.84 9.30 19.66
C ARG A 202 37.02 10.79 19.36
N LYS A 203 38.17 11.36 19.77
CA LYS A 203 38.52 12.80 19.62
C LYS A 203 38.28 13.38 18.21
N ASP A 204 38.27 12.54 17.17
CA ASP A 204 38.05 12.92 15.77
C ASP A 204 36.59 12.83 15.28
N LYS A 205 35.59 12.76 16.17
CA LYS A 205 34.14 12.61 15.86
C LYS A 205 33.72 11.34 15.11
N TYR A 206 34.63 10.40 14.89
CA TYR A 206 34.26 9.08 14.36
C TYR A 206 33.74 8.19 15.49
N TYR A 207 32.48 7.78 15.39
CA TYR A 207 31.96 6.67 16.18
C TYR A 207 32.61 5.40 15.65
N LEU A 208 33.47 4.78 16.45
CA LEU A 208 34.17 3.53 16.08
C LEU A 208 33.85 2.39 17.06
N THR A 209 33.26 2.75 18.21
CA THR A 209 32.90 1.83 19.27
C THR A 209 31.44 2.08 19.66
N ILE A 210 30.70 1.01 19.89
CA ILE A 210 29.34 1.01 20.44
C ILE A 210 29.41 0.29 21.79
N ALA A 211 28.76 0.83 22.81
CA ALA A 211 28.63 0.18 24.12
C ALA A 211 27.18 -0.22 24.37
N ASP A 212 26.98 -1.46 24.80
CA ASP A 212 25.75 -1.97 25.41
C ASP A 212 25.82 -1.64 26.90
N VAL A 213 24.95 -0.71 27.29
CA VAL A 213 24.92 -0.10 28.62
C VAL A 213 24.36 -1.08 29.65
N LEU A 214 23.47 -1.99 29.23
CA LEU A 214 22.80 -2.95 30.10
C LEU A 214 23.74 -4.11 30.44
N ASN A 215 24.41 -4.68 29.43
CA ASN A 215 25.31 -5.82 29.61
C ASN A 215 26.77 -5.44 29.89
N LYS A 216 27.11 -4.13 29.88
CA LYS A 216 28.48 -3.61 30.05
C LYS A 216 29.47 -4.17 29.03
N GLN A 217 29.03 -4.26 27.77
CA GLN A 217 29.85 -4.78 26.67
C GLN A 217 30.16 -3.68 25.67
N CYS A 218 31.31 -3.75 25.01
CA CYS A 218 31.61 -2.87 23.87
C CYS A 218 31.90 -3.66 22.60
N LEU A 219 31.64 -2.99 21.48
CA LEU A 219 31.86 -3.49 20.13
C LEU A 219 32.63 -2.42 19.35
N ASN A 220 33.87 -2.73 19.01
CA ASN A 220 34.69 -1.91 18.12
C ASN A 220 34.64 -2.48 16.70
N PHE A 221 34.22 -1.66 15.74
CA PHE A 221 34.08 -2.10 14.34
C PHE A 221 35.23 -1.64 13.43
N ASN A 222 36.29 -1.04 13.97
CA ASN A 222 37.43 -0.54 13.21
C ASN A 222 38.49 -1.60 12.85
N LEU A 223 38.13 -2.89 12.78
CA LEU A 223 39.07 -3.99 12.55
C LEU A 223 38.63 -4.88 11.38
N ASP A 224 39.57 -5.13 10.47
CA ASP A 224 39.48 -5.92 9.24
C ASP A 224 39.08 -7.39 9.48
N GLY A 225 37.82 -7.60 9.86
CA GLY A 225 37.17 -8.90 9.92
C GLY A 225 36.97 -9.43 11.35
N GLU A 226 35.70 -9.52 11.75
CA GLU A 226 35.17 -10.09 13.00
C GLU A 226 35.27 -9.21 14.26
N ALA A 227 34.59 -8.05 14.23
CA ALA A 227 34.19 -7.36 15.46
C ALA A 227 33.34 -8.30 16.35
N ARG A 228 33.67 -8.37 17.65
CA ARG A 228 32.95 -9.15 18.66
C ARG A 228 32.67 -8.28 19.87
N TRP A 229 31.55 -8.54 20.53
CA TRP A 229 31.25 -7.97 21.82
C TRP A 229 32.29 -8.45 22.84
N ALA A 230 32.90 -7.51 23.54
CA ALA A 230 33.88 -7.76 24.59
C ALA A 230 33.41 -7.08 25.88
N ASP A 231 33.55 -7.77 27.01
CA ASP A 231 33.18 -7.22 28.32
C ASP A 231 34.16 -6.10 28.69
N LEU A 232 33.61 -4.95 29.10
CA LEU A 232 34.39 -3.87 29.67
C LEU A 232 34.60 -4.15 31.17
N GLN A 233 35.76 -4.71 31.52
CA GLN A 233 36.16 -4.85 32.92
C GLN A 233 36.86 -3.57 33.40
N GLU A 234 36.64 -3.23 34.67
CA GLU A 234 37.33 -2.12 35.35
C GLU A 234 38.85 -2.18 35.14
N ASN A 235 39.45 -3.38 35.17
CA ASN A 235 40.90 -3.58 35.12
C ASN A 235 41.56 -3.40 33.73
N CYS A 236 40.85 -2.96 32.70
CA CYS A 236 41.41 -2.68 31.37
C CYS A 236 42.04 -1.27 31.28
N PHE A 237 42.84 -0.88 32.29
CA PHE A 237 43.44 0.45 32.45
C PHE A 237 44.68 0.74 31.57
N ASP A 238 45.18 -0.23 30.80
CA ASP A 238 46.46 -0.07 30.08
C ASP A 238 46.41 0.88 28.86
N ARG A 239 45.23 1.42 28.49
CA ARG A 239 45.09 2.39 27.39
C ARG A 239 44.12 3.52 27.76
N ILE A 240 44.60 4.76 27.70
CA ILE A 240 43.85 6.01 27.98
C ILE A 240 42.49 6.07 27.25
N ASP A 241 42.40 5.50 26.04
CA ASP A 241 41.16 5.44 25.24
C ASP A 241 40.06 4.55 25.86
N ASN A 242 40.42 3.53 26.66
CA ASN A 242 39.45 2.62 27.29
C ASN A 242 38.81 3.23 28.54
N CYS A 243 39.56 4.07 29.27
CA CYS A 243 39.06 4.77 30.46
C CYS A 243 37.93 5.75 30.11
N PHE A 244 38.12 6.55 29.05
CA PHE A 244 37.10 7.47 28.54
C PHE A 244 35.85 6.75 28.03
N SER A 245 36.03 5.56 27.44
CA SER A 245 34.94 4.72 26.95
C SER A 245 34.07 4.17 28.09
N PHE A 246 34.68 3.85 29.23
CA PHE A 246 33.98 3.32 30.40
C PHE A 246 33.17 4.40 31.13
N GLU A 247 33.73 5.59 31.33
CA GLU A 247 33.01 6.72 31.96
C GLU A 247 31.74 7.09 31.19
N GLN A 248 31.82 7.17 29.85
CA GLN A 248 30.65 7.45 29.01
C GLN A 248 29.58 6.34 29.09
N MET A 249 30.00 5.08 29.15
CA MET A 249 29.08 3.94 29.32
C MET A 249 28.37 3.99 30.67
N MET A 250 29.10 4.27 31.76
CA MET A 250 28.51 4.37 33.09
C MET A 250 27.56 5.56 33.22
N ALA A 251 27.90 6.71 32.65
CA ALA A 251 27.00 7.87 32.60
C ALA A 251 25.70 7.54 31.85
N GLY A 252 25.79 6.86 30.69
CA GLY A 252 24.59 6.41 29.96
C GLY A 252 23.76 5.38 30.73
N ARG A 253 24.40 4.55 31.57
CA ARG A 253 23.74 3.57 32.43
C ARG A 253 22.96 4.23 33.54
N GLU A 254 23.57 5.19 34.21
CA GLU A 254 22.93 5.99 35.25
C GLU A 254 21.73 6.75 34.69
N GLU A 255 21.88 7.38 33.52
CA GLU A 255 20.77 8.06 32.84
C GLU A 255 19.62 7.10 32.50
N MET A 256 19.93 5.91 31.97
CA MET A 256 18.92 4.88 31.66
C MET A 256 18.17 4.43 32.91
N PHE A 257 18.89 4.12 34.00
CA PHE A 257 18.27 3.65 35.24
C PHE A 257 17.46 4.76 35.93
N SER A 258 17.96 6.00 35.95
CA SER A 258 17.19 7.14 36.47
C SER A 258 15.86 7.29 35.73
N LYS A 259 15.89 7.28 34.39
CA LYS A 259 14.67 7.39 33.57
C LYS A 259 13.70 6.23 33.80
N LEU A 260 14.20 5.00 33.99
CA LEU A 260 13.34 3.85 34.29
C LEU A 260 12.71 3.96 35.68
N ALA A 261 13.47 4.41 36.68
CA ALA A 261 12.99 4.59 38.04
C ALA A 261 11.93 5.69 38.14
N ASP A 262 12.06 6.77 37.35
CA ASP A 262 11.05 7.84 37.30
C ASP A 262 9.71 7.37 36.71
N LEU A 263 9.71 6.30 35.91
CA LEU A 263 8.54 5.84 35.15
C LEU A 263 7.91 4.55 35.69
N ASP A 264 8.64 3.75 36.48
CA ASP A 264 8.18 2.47 37.03
C ASP A 264 8.55 2.34 38.52
N ASP A 265 7.53 2.48 39.38
CA ASP A 265 7.66 2.41 40.83
C ASP A 265 8.32 1.10 41.31
N HIS A 266 8.01 -0.04 40.66
CA HIS A 266 8.57 -1.34 41.04
C HIS A 266 10.08 -1.41 40.80
N PHE A 267 10.54 -0.76 39.72
CA PHE A 267 11.96 -0.65 39.44
C PHE A 267 12.65 0.33 40.38
N ALA A 268 12.01 1.47 40.70
CA ALA A 268 12.52 2.45 41.64
C ALA A 268 12.82 1.82 43.02
N ASP A 269 11.87 1.03 43.55
CA ASP A 269 12.05 0.32 44.82
C ASP A 269 13.24 -0.66 44.77
N SER A 270 13.34 -1.43 43.69
CA SER A 270 14.43 -2.39 43.48
C SER A 270 15.79 -1.68 43.35
N PHE A 271 15.82 -0.53 42.67
CA PHE A 271 17.01 0.29 42.46
C PHE A 271 17.51 0.91 43.78
N LEU A 272 16.60 1.37 44.65
CA LEU A 272 16.96 1.95 45.96
C LEU A 272 17.44 0.90 46.98
N GLN A 273 16.95 -0.34 46.90
CA GLN A 273 17.30 -1.41 47.83
C GLN A 273 18.65 -2.08 47.52
N THR A 274 19.11 -2.01 46.27
CA THR A 274 20.28 -2.76 45.81
C THR A 274 21.54 -1.90 45.90
N ASN A 275 22.48 -2.28 46.77
CA ASN A 275 23.78 -1.59 46.93
C ASN A 275 24.88 -2.09 45.97
N SER A 276 24.62 -3.17 45.22
CA SER A 276 25.56 -3.83 44.29
C SER A 276 25.02 -3.86 42.85
N GLU A 277 25.90 -3.67 41.87
CA GLU A 277 25.57 -3.73 40.45
C GLU A 277 25.36 -5.17 39.96
N ASP A 278 24.35 -5.85 40.50
CA ASP A 278 24.09 -7.27 40.26
C ASP A 278 23.31 -7.52 38.96
N ASP A 279 23.53 -8.70 38.36
CA ASP A 279 22.75 -9.20 37.20
C ASP A 279 21.24 -9.24 37.45
N ALA A 280 20.82 -9.33 38.73
CA ALA A 280 19.42 -9.26 39.13
C ALA A 280 18.81 -7.88 38.82
N LEU A 281 19.55 -6.80 39.01
CA LEU A 281 19.09 -5.44 38.71
C LEU A 281 18.97 -5.24 37.19
N ASN A 282 19.87 -5.83 36.40
CA ASN A 282 19.76 -5.82 34.93
C ASN A 282 18.49 -6.53 34.44
N ALA A 283 18.16 -7.67 35.05
CA ALA A 283 16.94 -8.41 34.72
C ALA A 283 15.68 -7.60 35.07
N GLU A 284 15.67 -6.92 36.22
CA GLU A 284 14.51 -6.10 36.61
C GLU A 284 14.39 -4.82 35.77
N ALA A 285 15.50 -4.18 35.41
CA ALA A 285 15.51 -3.06 34.46
C ALA A 285 14.91 -3.47 33.10
N LEU A 286 15.23 -4.67 32.63
CA LEU A 286 14.70 -5.22 31.39
C LEU A 286 13.21 -5.56 31.50
N ASN A 287 12.74 -6.06 32.65
CA ASN A 287 11.32 -6.26 32.92
C ASN A 287 10.55 -4.93 32.95
N ALA A 288 11.09 -3.91 33.61
CA ALA A 288 10.53 -2.57 33.67
C ALA A 288 10.44 -1.95 32.27
N MET A 289 11.55 -2.01 31.52
CA MET A 289 11.59 -1.56 30.13
C MET A 289 10.56 -2.29 29.27
N ARG A 290 10.37 -3.61 29.44
CA ARG A 290 9.32 -4.37 28.76
C ARG A 290 7.94 -3.81 29.11
N ARG A 291 7.60 -3.67 30.40
CA ARG A 291 6.28 -3.14 30.84
C ARG A 291 5.99 -1.79 30.19
N LEU A 292 6.94 -0.85 30.26
CA LEU A 292 6.80 0.50 29.72
C LEU A 292 6.77 0.54 28.18
N THR A 293 7.47 -0.39 27.51
CA THR A 293 7.45 -0.52 26.05
C THR A 293 6.10 -1.04 25.57
N LEU A 294 5.50 -2.00 26.29
CA LEU A 294 4.18 -2.55 25.96
C LEU A 294 3.07 -1.49 26.05
N THR A 295 3.14 -0.60 27.05
CA THR A 295 2.24 0.55 27.19
C THR A 295 2.63 1.74 26.30
N GLN A 296 3.63 1.59 25.43
CA GLN A 296 4.15 2.62 24.51
C GLN A 296 4.58 3.94 25.18
N ARG A 297 4.93 3.91 26.47
CA ARG A 297 5.42 5.09 27.22
C ARG A 297 6.92 5.33 26.99
N VAL A 298 7.63 4.24 26.73
CA VAL A 298 9.08 4.20 26.52
C VAL A 298 9.37 3.55 25.18
N VAL A 299 10.45 4.01 24.55
CA VAL A 299 10.98 3.40 23.34
C VAL A 299 12.45 3.02 23.54
N PRO A 300 12.79 1.72 23.54
CA PRO A 300 14.19 1.28 23.57
C PRO A 300 14.90 1.63 22.27
N VAL A 301 16.06 2.28 22.38
CA VAL A 301 16.90 2.72 21.25
C VAL A 301 18.24 2.00 21.28
N ALA A 302 18.55 1.29 20.19
CA ALA A 302 19.88 0.75 19.91
C ALA A 302 20.53 1.52 18.74
N CYS A 303 21.85 1.41 18.58
CA CYS A 303 22.58 2.04 17.48
C CYS A 303 23.64 1.11 16.89
N GLY A 304 23.98 1.33 15.61
CA GLY A 304 25.06 0.61 14.96
C GLY A 304 25.23 0.87 13.47
N SER A 305 26.03 0.02 12.83
CA SER A 305 26.25 0.04 11.37
C SER A 305 26.06 -1.36 10.79
N ALA A 306 24.90 -1.61 10.21
CA ALA A 306 24.59 -2.89 9.57
C ALA A 306 25.44 -3.17 8.32
N LEU A 307 26.02 -2.14 7.69
CA LEU A 307 26.88 -2.31 6.52
C LEU A 307 28.26 -2.83 6.93
N ARG A 308 28.92 -2.16 7.89
CA ARG A 308 30.30 -2.48 8.30
C ARG A 308 30.38 -3.61 9.32
N CYS A 309 29.43 -3.67 10.26
CA CYS A 309 29.49 -4.60 11.38
C CYS A 309 28.15 -5.32 11.58
N ALA A 310 28.06 -6.57 11.11
CA ALA A 310 26.85 -7.37 11.33
C ALA A 310 26.53 -7.52 12.83
N GLN A 311 27.54 -7.65 13.69
CA GLN A 311 27.35 -7.84 15.13
C GLN A 311 26.76 -6.62 15.85
N SER A 312 26.83 -5.41 15.27
CA SER A 312 26.17 -4.25 15.88
C SER A 312 24.64 -4.33 15.83
N VAL A 313 24.10 -5.26 15.04
CA VAL A 313 22.66 -5.49 14.92
C VAL A 313 22.16 -6.52 15.96
N SER A 314 23.05 -7.29 16.60
CA SER A 314 22.64 -8.32 17.58
C SER A 314 21.82 -7.79 18.76
N PRO A 315 22.07 -6.58 19.31
CA PRO A 315 21.24 -6.04 20.40
C PRO A 315 19.77 -5.88 20.01
N VAL A 316 19.48 -5.65 18.72
CA VAL A 316 18.10 -5.54 18.23
C VAL A 316 17.36 -6.87 18.41
N LEU A 317 17.99 -8.00 18.13
CA LEU A 317 17.38 -9.33 18.35
C LEU A 317 17.12 -9.60 19.83
N ASP A 318 18.01 -9.14 20.69
CA ASP A 318 17.88 -9.28 22.14
C ASP A 318 16.74 -8.40 22.69
N LEU A 319 16.64 -7.15 22.21
CA LEU A 319 15.53 -6.25 22.55
C LEU A 319 14.19 -6.73 22.00
N VAL A 320 14.15 -7.34 20.82
CA VAL A 320 12.93 -7.93 20.26
C VAL A 320 12.38 -9.04 21.16
N ILE A 321 13.24 -9.91 21.67
CA ILE A 321 12.80 -10.98 22.58
C ILE A 321 12.34 -10.39 23.91
N SER A 322 13.11 -9.43 24.43
CA SER A 322 12.99 -8.90 25.78
C SER A 322 11.84 -7.91 25.93
N CYS A 323 11.71 -6.95 25.01
CA CYS A 323 10.79 -5.81 25.16
C CYS A 323 9.50 -5.96 24.35
N LEU A 324 9.49 -6.70 23.23
CA LEU A 324 8.29 -6.81 22.38
C LEU A 324 7.34 -7.93 22.86
N PRO A 325 6.02 -7.78 22.60
CA PRO A 325 4.99 -8.69 23.12
C PRO A 325 5.04 -10.06 22.46
N CYS A 326 4.51 -11.05 23.18
CA CYS A 326 4.12 -12.31 22.56
C CYS A 326 2.69 -12.24 22.00
N PRO A 327 2.31 -13.10 21.03
CA PRO A 327 0.97 -13.12 20.44
C PRO A 327 -0.18 -13.23 21.44
N ALA A 328 0.06 -13.93 22.57
CA ALA A 328 -0.97 -14.16 23.57
C ALA A 328 -1.29 -12.89 24.38
N GLU A 329 -0.33 -11.99 24.55
CA GLU A 329 -0.51 -10.73 25.31
C GLU A 329 -1.35 -9.71 24.54
N LYS A 330 -1.12 -9.56 23.23
CA LYS A 330 -1.81 -8.56 22.40
C LYS A 330 -3.22 -8.97 21.99
N ASN A 331 -3.46 -10.27 21.78
CA ASN A 331 -4.71 -10.78 21.18
C ASN A 331 -5.79 -11.15 22.20
N SER A 332 -5.80 -10.50 23.37
CA SER A 332 -6.73 -10.79 24.48
C SER A 332 -8.20 -10.72 24.05
N LEU A 333 -8.59 -9.69 23.29
CA LEU A 333 -9.95 -9.52 22.77
C LEU A 333 -10.35 -10.65 21.81
N VAL A 334 -9.47 -11.03 20.88
CA VAL A 334 -9.73 -12.10 19.92
C VAL A 334 -9.89 -13.43 20.64
N ASN A 335 -9.07 -13.68 21.67
CA ASN A 335 -9.18 -14.87 22.51
C ASN A 335 -10.48 -14.89 23.33
N LYS A 336 -11.00 -13.74 23.79
CA LYS A 336 -12.32 -13.67 24.44
C LYS A 336 -13.46 -14.05 23.49
N VAL A 337 -13.39 -13.63 22.22
CA VAL A 337 -14.44 -13.86 21.22
C VAL A 337 -14.41 -15.29 20.67
N PHE A 338 -13.26 -15.76 20.23
CA PHE A 338 -13.12 -17.05 19.55
C PHE A 338 -12.73 -18.19 20.50
N GLY A 339 -12.20 -17.89 21.69
CA GLY A 339 -11.77 -18.91 22.64
C GLY A 339 -10.68 -19.79 22.04
N ASN A 340 -10.99 -21.09 21.90
CA ASN A 340 -10.12 -22.08 21.26
C ASN A 340 -10.51 -22.38 19.80
N ASP A 341 -11.60 -21.79 19.32
CA ASP A 341 -12.05 -21.98 17.94
C ASP A 341 -11.06 -21.30 16.99
N LEU A 342 -10.90 -21.84 15.78
CA LEU A 342 -9.97 -21.29 14.81
C LEU A 342 -10.42 -19.89 14.35
N SER A 343 -9.51 -18.92 14.44
CA SER A 343 -9.63 -17.63 13.78
C SER A 343 -8.32 -17.24 13.10
N ALA A 344 -8.41 -16.88 11.82
CA ALA A 344 -7.28 -16.39 11.04
C ALA A 344 -7.69 -15.22 10.15
N LEU A 345 -6.78 -14.26 9.98
CA LEU A 345 -6.96 -13.11 9.08
C LEU A 345 -6.05 -13.27 7.87
N VAL A 346 -6.62 -13.18 6.68
CA VAL A 346 -5.85 -13.11 5.43
C VAL A 346 -5.37 -11.69 5.23
N PHE A 347 -4.06 -11.49 5.13
CA PHE A 347 -3.48 -10.15 5.01
C PHE A 347 -2.68 -9.95 3.73
N LYS A 348 -2.29 -11.04 3.04
CA LYS A 348 -1.56 -10.96 1.78
C LYS A 348 -1.93 -12.12 0.87
N ILE A 349 -2.04 -11.82 -0.42
CA ILE A 349 -2.16 -12.81 -1.50
C ILE A 349 -0.99 -12.57 -2.44
N GLY A 350 -0.36 -13.66 -2.87
CA GLY A 350 0.63 -13.63 -3.93
C GLY A 350 0.42 -14.80 -4.88
N HIS A 351 1.16 -14.79 -5.98
CA HIS A 351 1.11 -15.85 -6.97
C HIS A 351 2.50 -16.47 -7.16
N ASP A 352 2.58 -17.78 -6.95
CA ASP A 352 3.79 -18.58 -7.19
C ASP A 352 3.64 -19.33 -8.52
N LYS A 353 4.71 -19.37 -9.33
CA LYS A 353 4.70 -20.03 -10.65
C LYS A 353 4.36 -21.52 -10.59
N ARG A 354 4.68 -22.21 -9.48
CA ARG A 354 4.48 -23.64 -9.29
C ARG A 354 3.24 -23.97 -8.48
N LEU A 355 2.97 -23.19 -7.43
CA LEU A 355 1.88 -23.45 -6.50
C LEU A 355 0.58 -22.70 -6.84
N GLY A 356 0.63 -21.76 -7.78
CA GLY A 356 -0.49 -20.90 -8.14
C GLY A 356 -0.73 -19.84 -7.08
N GLN A 357 -2.00 -19.57 -6.75
CA GLN A 357 -2.37 -18.59 -5.73
C GLN A 357 -1.94 -19.05 -4.34
N VAL A 358 -1.21 -18.17 -3.66
CA VAL A 358 -0.66 -18.35 -2.31
C VAL A 358 -1.26 -17.30 -1.39
N ILE A 359 -1.87 -17.73 -0.29
CA ILE A 359 -2.59 -16.88 0.66
C ILE A 359 -1.85 -16.89 1.99
N TYR A 360 -1.46 -15.72 2.48
CA TYR A 360 -0.82 -15.52 3.77
C TYR A 360 -1.88 -15.16 4.81
N ALA A 361 -2.00 -16.01 5.83
CA ALA A 361 -2.97 -15.87 6.89
C ALA A 361 -2.28 -15.82 8.26
N ARG A 362 -2.66 -14.84 9.07
CA ARG A 362 -2.27 -14.73 10.47
C ARG A 362 -3.24 -15.55 11.32
N VAL A 363 -2.74 -16.58 12.02
CA VAL A 363 -3.57 -17.40 12.92
C VAL A 363 -3.58 -16.77 14.31
N TYR A 364 -4.75 -16.33 14.78
CA TYR A 364 -4.92 -15.70 16.08
C TYR A 364 -5.30 -16.69 17.17
N SER A 365 -6.23 -17.59 16.89
CA SER A 365 -6.68 -18.63 17.81
C SER A 365 -6.90 -19.95 17.08
N GLY A 366 -6.85 -21.08 17.80
CA GLY A 366 -6.96 -22.43 17.23
C GLY A 366 -5.74 -22.89 16.41
N GLU A 367 -5.98 -23.84 15.51
CA GLU A 367 -4.96 -24.47 14.66
C GLU A 367 -5.53 -24.75 13.27
N ILE A 368 -4.74 -24.45 12.23
CA ILE A 368 -5.05 -24.80 10.85
C ILE A 368 -4.36 -26.12 10.52
N LYS A 369 -5.13 -27.11 10.08
CA LYS A 369 -4.61 -28.42 9.67
C LYS A 369 -4.55 -28.55 8.16
N ASN A 370 -3.56 -29.29 7.69
CA ASN A 370 -3.41 -29.57 6.27
C ASN A 370 -4.57 -30.43 5.76
N MET A 371 -5.03 -30.16 4.53
CA MET A 371 -6.14 -30.86 3.87
C MET A 371 -7.51 -30.74 4.57
N ASP A 372 -7.68 -29.74 5.44
CA ASP A 372 -8.93 -29.48 6.14
C ASP A 372 -9.90 -28.63 5.28
N SER A 373 -11.04 -28.27 5.86
CA SER A 373 -11.99 -27.29 5.34
C SER A 373 -12.02 -26.04 6.21
N LEU A 374 -12.03 -24.86 5.61
CA LEU A 374 -12.17 -23.58 6.30
C LEU A 374 -13.40 -22.83 5.79
N PHE A 375 -14.04 -22.08 6.66
CA PHE A 375 -15.16 -21.23 6.31
C PHE A 375 -14.72 -19.77 6.26
N ASN A 376 -14.96 -19.11 5.13
CA ASN A 376 -14.74 -17.68 4.96
C ASN A 376 -15.96 -16.92 5.48
N ALA A 377 -15.80 -16.20 6.59
CA ALA A 377 -16.88 -15.49 7.26
C ALA A 377 -17.39 -14.27 6.46
N ASN A 378 -16.52 -13.61 5.70
CA ASN A 378 -16.88 -12.44 4.89
C ASN A 378 -17.77 -12.83 3.71
N LYS A 379 -17.42 -13.93 3.02
CA LYS A 379 -18.14 -14.39 1.80
C LYS A 379 -19.17 -15.47 2.07
N SER A 380 -19.22 -16.02 3.29
CA SER A 380 -20.07 -17.16 3.66
C SER A 380 -19.86 -18.40 2.78
N ILE A 381 -18.62 -18.64 2.36
CA ILE A 381 -18.23 -19.78 1.49
C ILE A 381 -17.29 -20.70 2.25
N THR A 382 -17.50 -22.02 2.13
CA THR A 382 -16.56 -23.04 2.64
C THR A 382 -15.54 -23.40 1.56
N GLU A 383 -14.27 -23.27 1.89
CA GLU A 383 -13.14 -23.68 1.06
C GLU A 383 -12.56 -25.00 1.58
N ASN A 384 -12.44 -25.99 0.69
CA ASN A 384 -12.04 -27.36 1.04
C ASN A 384 -10.70 -27.71 0.38
N LYS A 385 -9.93 -28.60 1.02
CA LYS A 385 -8.72 -29.24 0.45
C LYS A 385 -7.63 -28.23 0.07
N PHE A 386 -7.16 -27.47 1.05
CA PHE A 386 -6.01 -26.59 0.91
C PHE A 386 -4.74 -27.23 1.49
N ASN A 387 -3.58 -26.80 0.98
CA ASN A 387 -2.28 -27.19 1.52
C ASN A 387 -1.71 -26.09 2.42
N VAL A 388 -1.12 -26.49 3.55
CA VAL A 388 -0.53 -25.56 4.53
C VAL A 388 0.99 -25.59 4.47
N HIS A 389 1.58 -24.40 4.42
CA HIS A 389 3.02 -24.18 4.38
C HIS A 389 3.42 -23.12 5.43
N ILE A 390 4.70 -23.11 5.79
CA ILE A 390 5.33 -22.03 6.56
C ILE A 390 6.41 -21.38 5.69
N PRO A 391 6.50 -20.04 5.68
CA PRO A 391 7.58 -19.35 5.00
C PRO A 391 8.87 -19.48 5.81
N HIS A 392 9.82 -20.24 5.29
CA HIS A 392 11.13 -20.45 5.91
C HIS A 392 12.23 -20.02 4.93
N SER A 393 12.90 -18.90 5.25
CA SER A 393 13.88 -18.27 4.35
C SER A 393 13.23 -17.93 3.00
N ASP A 394 13.64 -18.61 1.94
CA ASP A 394 13.26 -18.42 0.54
C ASP A 394 12.24 -19.47 0.05
N GLN A 395 11.90 -20.47 0.88
CA GLN A 395 11.09 -21.62 0.48
C GLN A 395 9.85 -21.81 1.35
N LEU A 396 8.76 -22.24 0.71
CA LEU A 396 7.53 -22.64 1.39
C LEU A 396 7.65 -24.11 1.80
N GLN A 397 7.82 -24.36 3.10
CA GLN A 397 7.91 -25.70 3.65
C GLN A 397 6.51 -26.24 3.98
N PRO A 398 6.10 -27.39 3.42
CA PRO A 398 4.80 -27.98 3.74
C PRO A 398 4.78 -28.49 5.19
N VAL A 399 3.69 -28.23 5.90
CA VAL A 399 3.52 -28.61 7.30
C VAL A 399 2.17 -29.28 7.54
N SER A 400 2.09 -30.16 8.55
CA SER A 400 0.84 -30.84 8.90
C SER A 400 -0.17 -29.90 9.56
N SER A 401 0.31 -28.93 10.34
CA SER A 401 -0.54 -27.94 10.99
C SER A 401 0.22 -26.68 11.41
N VAL A 402 -0.52 -25.57 11.58
CA VAL A 402 -0.01 -24.28 12.08
C VAL A 402 -0.90 -23.80 13.20
N LYS A 403 -0.30 -23.55 14.37
CA LYS A 403 -0.99 -23.09 15.59
C LYS A 403 -1.09 -21.56 15.66
N ALA A 404 -1.99 -21.09 16.52
CA ALA A 404 -2.13 -19.70 16.94
C ALA A 404 -0.79 -18.99 17.21
N GLY A 405 -0.73 -17.71 16.85
CA GLY A 405 0.45 -16.86 16.98
C GLY A 405 1.48 -17.01 15.86
N ASN A 406 1.22 -17.83 14.84
CA ASN A 406 2.08 -18.00 13.66
C ASN A 406 1.43 -17.45 12.38
N ILE A 407 2.24 -17.34 11.33
CA ILE A 407 1.79 -17.04 9.98
C ILE A 407 1.74 -18.35 9.19
N ALA A 408 0.57 -18.65 8.63
CA ALA A 408 0.33 -19.79 7.76
C ALA A 408 0.27 -19.34 6.30
N VAL A 409 0.77 -20.18 5.41
CA VAL A 409 0.68 -19.98 3.97
C VAL A 409 -0.21 -21.08 3.38
N LEU A 410 -1.36 -20.69 2.84
CA LEU A 410 -2.39 -21.58 2.32
C LEU A 410 -2.35 -21.57 0.79
N THR A 411 -2.44 -22.75 0.17
CA THR A 411 -2.54 -22.88 -1.28
C THR A 411 -3.73 -23.75 -1.68
N GLY A 412 -4.30 -23.49 -2.86
CA GLY A 412 -5.48 -24.21 -3.37
C GLY A 412 -6.83 -23.56 -3.05
N MET A 413 -6.82 -22.43 -2.34
CA MET A 413 -8.01 -21.61 -2.10
C MET A 413 -8.29 -20.68 -3.28
N LYS A 414 -9.56 -20.43 -3.61
CA LYS A 414 -9.96 -19.68 -4.83
C LYS A 414 -10.77 -18.42 -4.57
N SER A 415 -11.61 -18.42 -3.54
CA SER A 415 -12.57 -17.34 -3.32
C SER A 415 -12.08 -16.30 -2.32
N THR A 416 -11.11 -16.66 -1.50
CA THR A 416 -10.59 -15.84 -0.41
C THR A 416 -9.75 -14.67 -0.93
N VAL A 417 -10.02 -13.47 -0.40
CA VAL A 417 -9.32 -12.22 -0.73
C VAL A 417 -8.62 -11.64 0.50
N THR A 418 -7.74 -10.66 0.28
CA THR A 418 -7.08 -9.91 1.36
C THR A 418 -8.13 -9.21 2.24
N GLY A 419 -8.01 -9.35 3.56
CA GLY A 419 -8.96 -8.83 4.55
C GLY A 419 -10.02 -9.85 5.01
N ASP A 420 -10.11 -11.01 4.38
CA ASP A 420 -11.08 -12.04 4.79
C ASP A 420 -10.69 -12.72 6.11
N THR A 421 -11.72 -13.03 6.92
CA THR A 421 -11.61 -13.80 8.15
C THR A 421 -11.94 -15.27 7.89
N LEU A 422 -11.00 -16.16 8.20
CA LEU A 422 -11.14 -17.60 8.09
C LEU A 422 -11.42 -18.21 9.46
N VAL A 423 -12.44 -19.07 9.54
CA VAL A 423 -12.82 -19.79 10.77
C VAL A 423 -13.01 -21.29 10.49
N ALA A 424 -13.07 -22.11 11.54
CA ALA A 424 -13.21 -23.56 11.40
C ALA A 424 -14.49 -23.99 10.68
N SER A 425 -15.63 -23.36 10.99
CA SER A 425 -16.93 -23.73 10.41
C SER A 425 -17.95 -22.61 10.53
N LYS A 426 -19.07 -22.73 9.82
CA LYS A 426 -20.21 -21.82 9.95
C LYS A 426 -20.73 -21.73 11.39
N ARG A 427 -20.82 -22.86 12.09
CA ARG A 427 -21.23 -22.91 13.50
C ARG A 427 -20.25 -22.18 14.41
N ALA A 428 -18.95 -22.28 14.15
CA ALA A 428 -17.94 -21.55 14.92
C ALA A 428 -18.10 -20.03 14.73
N ALA A 429 -18.44 -19.58 13.52
CA ALA A 429 -18.79 -18.17 13.27
C ALA A 429 -20.03 -17.73 14.06
N GLU A 430 -21.09 -18.53 14.06
CA GLU A 430 -22.33 -18.22 14.80
C GLU A 430 -22.06 -18.12 16.31
N VAL A 431 -21.34 -19.07 16.89
CA VAL A 431 -20.97 -19.08 18.31
C VAL A 431 -20.09 -17.89 18.69
N ALA A 432 -19.11 -17.53 17.86
CA ALA A 432 -18.27 -16.37 18.11
C ALA A 432 -19.09 -15.06 18.03
N ASN A 433 -20.11 -15.00 17.17
CA ASN A 433 -21.00 -13.84 17.08
C ASN A 433 -21.88 -13.72 18.33
N GLU A 434 -22.39 -14.84 18.84
CA GLU A 434 -23.13 -14.89 20.11
C GLU A 434 -22.27 -14.48 21.31
N ARG A 435 -21.02 -14.99 21.42
CA ARG A 435 -20.09 -14.61 22.49
C ARG A 435 -19.81 -13.12 22.47
N ARG A 436 -19.65 -12.56 21.26
CA ARG A 436 -19.39 -11.15 21.06
C ARG A 436 -20.57 -10.25 21.45
N GLN A 437 -21.80 -10.63 21.12
CA GLN A 437 -23.00 -9.89 21.54
C GLN A 437 -23.18 -9.81 23.05
N LYS A 438 -22.53 -10.70 23.81
CA LYS A 438 -22.55 -10.72 25.29
C LYS A 438 -21.45 -9.87 25.93
N LEU A 439 -20.47 -9.37 25.17
CA LEU A 439 -19.44 -8.47 25.69
C LEU A 439 -20.04 -7.08 25.92
N SER A 440 -19.88 -6.52 27.11
CA SER A 440 -20.31 -5.15 27.46
C SER A 440 -19.30 -4.11 26.96
N ASP A 441 -19.72 -2.84 26.84
CA ASP A 441 -18.83 -1.74 26.45
C ASP A 441 -17.65 -1.54 27.43
N GLU A 442 -17.77 -1.99 28.70
CA GLU A 442 -16.70 -2.00 29.70
C GLU A 442 -15.60 -3.03 29.39
N ASP A 443 -15.95 -4.19 28.80
CA ASP A 443 -14.98 -5.20 28.34
C ASP A 443 -14.16 -4.72 27.12
N PHE A 444 -14.75 -3.82 26.34
CA PHE A 444 -14.07 -3.10 25.27
C PHE A 444 -13.18 -1.99 25.87
N ALA A 445 -13.69 -1.18 26.80
CA ALA A 445 -12.92 -0.11 27.46
C ALA A 445 -11.70 -0.63 28.22
N GLY A 446 -11.79 -1.75 28.96
CA GLY A 446 -10.66 -2.32 29.69
C GLY A 446 -9.49 -2.82 28.82
N ALA A 447 -9.70 -3.04 27.52
CA ALA A 447 -8.61 -3.31 26.56
C ALA A 447 -7.96 -2.04 26.00
N TYR A 448 -8.63 -0.88 26.14
CA TYR A 448 -8.19 0.42 25.64
C TYR A 448 -7.72 1.38 26.77
N GLU A 449 -8.17 1.21 28.02
CA GLU A 449 -7.88 2.10 29.15
C GLU A 449 -6.44 2.00 29.67
N GLU A 450 -5.77 0.84 29.55
CA GLU A 450 -4.31 0.76 29.82
C GLU A 450 -3.47 1.54 28.79
N ASN A 451 -4.06 1.95 27.66
CA ASN A 451 -3.40 2.64 26.55
C ASN A 451 -3.92 4.07 26.27
N SER A 452 -4.88 4.59 27.06
CA SER A 452 -5.59 5.84 26.72
C SER A 452 -5.03 7.13 27.33
N ALA A 453 -3.95 7.08 28.12
CA ALA A 453 -3.37 8.29 28.71
C ALA A 453 -2.71 9.22 27.66
N ILE A 454 -2.33 8.69 26.50
CA ILE A 454 -1.64 9.42 25.42
C ILE A 454 -2.62 9.99 24.37
N LEU A 455 -3.84 9.44 24.27
CA LEU A 455 -4.83 9.86 23.28
C LEU A 455 -5.55 11.18 23.63
N LYS A 456 -5.48 11.63 24.89
CA LYS A 456 -6.20 12.84 25.35
C LYS A 456 -5.48 14.17 25.08
N SER A 457 -4.22 14.16 24.61
CA SER A 457 -3.43 15.38 24.37
C SER A 457 -3.32 15.80 22.92
N ALA A 458 -3.80 15.00 21.96
CA ALA A 458 -3.87 15.38 20.54
C ALA A 458 -5.34 15.48 20.13
N GLY A 459 -5.80 16.67 19.76
CA GLY A 459 -7.18 17.02 19.42
C GLY A 459 -7.65 16.42 18.09
N HIS A 460 -7.52 15.10 17.94
CA HIS A 460 -7.97 14.37 16.77
C HIS A 460 -9.42 13.92 16.92
N SER A 461 -10.20 14.30 15.92
CA SER A 461 -11.56 13.83 15.69
C SER A 461 -11.62 12.31 15.69
N GLU A 462 -12.74 11.80 16.23
CA GLU A 462 -13.10 10.40 16.43
C GLU A 462 -13.28 9.61 15.12
N HIS A 463 -12.22 9.48 14.33
CA HIS A 463 -12.19 8.61 13.16
C HIS A 463 -10.99 7.65 13.24
N SER A 464 -11.11 6.61 14.08
CA SER A 464 -10.44 5.31 13.85
C SER A 464 -10.82 4.18 14.82
N VAL A 465 -11.89 4.32 15.63
CA VAL A 465 -12.40 3.18 16.44
C VAL A 465 -13.80 2.76 15.99
N ASP A 466 -14.11 2.93 14.70
CA ASP A 466 -15.34 2.40 14.16
C ASP A 466 -15.20 0.90 13.90
N SER A 467 -15.98 0.16 14.69
CA SER A 467 -16.58 -1.12 14.33
C SER A 467 -15.76 -2.41 14.51
N ILE A 468 -15.45 -2.72 15.77
CA ILE A 468 -15.84 -4.05 16.27
C ILE A 468 -17.37 -4.03 16.48
N LYS A 469 -18.16 -3.84 15.39
CA LYS A 469 -19.62 -4.12 15.32
C LYS A 469 -19.98 -5.45 14.63
N SER A 470 -19.09 -6.04 13.82
CA SER A 470 -19.23 -7.37 13.20
C SER A 470 -18.17 -8.40 13.62
N ILE A 471 -18.49 -9.70 13.68
CA ILE A 471 -17.57 -10.83 13.97
C ILE A 471 -16.27 -10.81 13.15
N LEU A 472 -16.30 -10.15 12.01
CA LEU A 472 -15.18 -10.02 11.10
C LEU A 472 -14.02 -9.35 11.83
N LEU A 473 -12.85 -9.97 11.75
CA LEU A 473 -11.62 -9.27 12.12
C LEU A 473 -11.56 -8.06 11.20
N ALA A 474 -11.45 -6.86 11.78
CA ALA A 474 -11.45 -5.63 10.99
C ALA A 474 -10.39 -5.75 9.88
N GLY A 475 -10.89 -5.79 8.64
CA GLY A 475 -10.10 -5.79 7.43
C GLY A 475 -9.44 -4.42 7.24
N ILE A 476 -8.77 -4.24 6.11
CA ILE A 476 -8.07 -3.00 5.82
C ILE A 476 -8.90 -2.23 4.82
N GLU A 477 -9.18 -0.97 5.13
CA GLU A 477 -9.82 -0.05 4.21
C GLU A 477 -8.87 0.22 3.06
N THR A 478 -9.34 -0.07 1.84
CA THR A 478 -8.56 0.16 0.64
C THR A 478 -8.62 1.63 0.28
N PRO A 479 -7.49 2.36 0.24
CA PRO A 479 -7.50 3.75 -0.18
C PRO A 479 -7.91 3.88 -1.64
N ASP A 480 -8.53 5.00 -1.99
CA ASP A 480 -8.92 5.28 -3.37
C ASP A 480 -7.70 5.54 -4.25
N PRO A 481 -7.72 5.08 -5.52
CA PRO A 481 -6.65 5.32 -6.45
C PRO A 481 -6.54 6.82 -6.79
N VAL A 482 -5.33 7.35 -6.71
CA VAL A 482 -5.03 8.77 -6.94
C VAL A 482 -4.36 9.04 -8.30
N TYR A 483 -4.05 7.99 -9.06
CA TYR A 483 -3.42 8.06 -10.37
C TYR A 483 -4.14 7.14 -11.34
N PHE A 484 -4.49 7.65 -12.52
CA PHE A 484 -5.20 6.90 -13.55
C PHE A 484 -4.41 6.91 -14.86
N CYS A 485 -4.27 5.74 -15.48
CA CYS A 485 -3.63 5.57 -16.80
C CYS A 485 -4.36 4.54 -17.64
N THR A 486 -4.05 4.50 -18.93
CA THR A 486 -4.54 3.44 -19.84
C THR A 486 -3.47 2.38 -19.99
N ILE A 487 -3.90 1.11 -20.03
CA ILE A 487 -3.02 -0.01 -20.32
C ILE A 487 -3.60 -0.81 -21.47
N GLU A 488 -2.78 -1.04 -22.49
CA GLU A 488 -3.17 -1.77 -23.69
C GLU A 488 -2.35 -3.08 -23.83
N PRO A 489 -3.01 -4.17 -24.26
CA PRO A 489 -2.32 -5.42 -24.53
C PRO A 489 -1.38 -5.30 -25.75
N PRO A 490 -0.31 -6.10 -25.83
CA PRO A 490 0.60 -6.07 -26.99
C PRO A 490 -0.06 -6.50 -28.32
N SER A 491 -1.10 -7.34 -28.25
CA SER A 491 -1.86 -7.80 -29.40
C SER A 491 -3.25 -8.31 -29.00
N GLU A 492 -4.22 -8.30 -29.92
CA GLU A 492 -5.57 -8.82 -29.67
C GLU A 492 -5.57 -10.29 -29.24
N ALA A 493 -4.67 -11.12 -29.79
CA ALA A 493 -4.53 -12.52 -29.41
C ALA A 493 -4.12 -12.71 -27.94
N SER A 494 -3.42 -11.73 -27.37
CA SER A 494 -2.99 -11.74 -25.97
C SER A 494 -4.04 -11.19 -25.00
N ASN A 495 -5.18 -10.67 -25.49
CA ASN A 495 -6.16 -9.96 -24.68
C ASN A 495 -6.76 -10.84 -23.57
N VAL A 496 -7.07 -12.11 -23.87
CA VAL A 496 -7.58 -13.07 -22.87
C VAL A 496 -6.58 -13.29 -21.73
N LYS A 497 -5.29 -13.39 -22.06
CA LYS A 497 -4.22 -13.54 -21.06
C LYS A 497 -4.02 -12.25 -20.26
N PHE A 498 -4.12 -11.10 -20.92
CA PHE A 498 -4.01 -9.78 -20.32
C PHE A 498 -5.13 -9.51 -19.32
N GLU A 499 -6.39 -9.74 -19.68
CA GLU A 499 -7.53 -9.60 -18.77
C GLU A 499 -7.40 -10.52 -17.56
N LYS A 500 -6.96 -11.76 -17.78
CA LYS A 500 -6.72 -12.72 -16.69
C LYS A 500 -5.63 -12.21 -15.74
N ALA A 501 -4.50 -11.74 -16.29
CA ALA A 501 -3.38 -11.23 -15.50
C ALA A 501 -3.77 -9.98 -14.68
N LEU A 502 -4.53 -9.06 -15.27
CA LEU A 502 -5.03 -7.88 -14.55
C LEU A 502 -6.00 -8.24 -13.42
N LYS A 503 -6.88 -9.22 -13.64
CA LYS A 503 -7.78 -9.73 -12.60
C LYS A 503 -6.99 -10.36 -11.45
N GLU A 504 -5.97 -11.17 -11.75
CA GLU A 504 -5.11 -11.79 -10.74
C GLU A 504 -4.33 -10.73 -9.95
N LEU A 505 -3.78 -9.71 -10.61
CA LEU A 505 -3.08 -8.60 -9.95
C LEU A 505 -4.00 -7.73 -9.08
N ALA A 506 -5.25 -7.48 -9.51
CA ALA A 506 -6.22 -6.73 -8.72
C ALA A 506 -6.69 -7.49 -7.47
N VAL A 507 -6.67 -8.84 -7.50
CA VAL A 507 -6.94 -9.68 -6.32
C VAL A 507 -5.78 -9.63 -5.32
N GLU A 508 -4.54 -9.62 -5.82
CA GLU A 508 -3.35 -9.46 -4.96
C GLU A 508 -3.27 -8.07 -4.33
N ASP A 509 -3.54 -7.03 -5.12
CA ASP A 509 -3.55 -5.65 -4.66
C ASP A 509 -4.91 -4.96 -4.88
N PRO A 510 -5.79 -5.00 -3.86
CA PRO A 510 -7.03 -4.24 -3.83
C PRO A 510 -6.94 -2.72 -4.11
N SER A 511 -5.77 -2.07 -3.99
CA SER A 511 -5.63 -0.66 -4.39
C SER A 511 -5.57 -0.46 -5.91
N LEU A 512 -5.32 -1.53 -6.66
CA LEU A 512 -5.33 -1.54 -8.11
C LEU A 512 -6.77 -1.71 -8.62
N GLN A 513 -7.36 -0.62 -9.10
CA GLN A 513 -8.68 -0.65 -9.71
C GLN A 513 -8.56 -0.80 -11.23
N VAL A 514 -9.13 -1.85 -11.80
CA VAL A 514 -9.17 -2.07 -13.24
C VAL A 514 -10.60 -1.87 -13.72
N ARG A 515 -10.80 -0.97 -14.68
CA ARG A 515 -12.10 -0.70 -15.31
C ARG A 515 -11.93 -0.75 -16.82
N TYR A 516 -12.86 -1.42 -17.50
CA TYR A 516 -12.93 -1.38 -18.96
C TYR A 516 -13.94 -0.31 -19.38
N ASP A 517 -13.49 0.66 -20.15
CA ASP A 517 -14.32 1.72 -20.67
C ASP A 517 -14.90 1.30 -22.02
N ASN A 518 -16.21 0.98 -22.03
CA ASN A 518 -16.92 0.56 -23.23
C ASN A 518 -17.07 1.68 -24.27
N GLU A 519 -16.97 2.96 -23.89
CA GLU A 519 -17.14 4.07 -24.83
C GLU A 519 -15.89 4.32 -25.67
N LEU A 520 -14.71 4.18 -25.04
CA LEU A 520 -13.41 4.41 -25.68
C LEU A 520 -12.67 3.10 -26.02
N GLY A 521 -13.20 1.95 -25.61
CA GLY A 521 -12.61 0.63 -25.87
C GLY A 521 -11.27 0.40 -25.15
N GLN A 522 -11.01 1.16 -24.08
CA GLN A 522 -9.72 1.17 -23.37
C GLN A 522 -9.82 0.53 -21.99
N THR A 523 -8.73 -0.07 -21.51
CA THR A 523 -8.62 -0.52 -20.13
C THR A 523 -7.98 0.58 -19.29
N VAL A 524 -8.76 1.14 -18.36
CA VAL A 524 -8.31 2.15 -17.41
C VAL A 524 -7.87 1.48 -16.12
N VAL A 525 -6.67 1.83 -15.68
CA VAL A 525 -6.08 1.35 -14.43
C VAL A 525 -5.91 2.52 -13.47
N GLY A 526 -6.53 2.41 -12.31
CA GLY A 526 -6.36 3.29 -11.16
C GLY A 526 -5.34 2.68 -10.19
N ALA A 527 -4.37 3.48 -9.78
CA ALA A 527 -3.29 3.09 -8.87
C ALA A 527 -2.97 4.21 -7.87
N MET A 528 -2.16 3.89 -6.86
CA MET A 528 -1.72 4.82 -5.81
C MET A 528 -0.66 5.84 -6.26
N GLY A 529 -0.05 5.65 -7.43
CA GLY A 529 1.01 6.52 -7.94
C GLY A 529 1.63 5.99 -9.24
N GLU A 530 2.54 6.79 -9.80
CA GLU A 530 3.26 6.46 -11.04
C GLU A 530 4.18 5.25 -10.86
N LEU A 531 4.92 5.17 -9.75
CA LEU A 531 5.78 4.03 -9.44
C LEU A 531 4.96 2.74 -9.33
N HIS A 532 3.76 2.82 -8.75
CA HIS A 532 2.89 1.66 -8.63
C HIS A 532 2.53 1.09 -10.03
N VAL A 533 2.16 1.94 -10.99
CA VAL A 533 1.90 1.49 -12.38
C VAL A 533 3.15 0.91 -13.04
N GLU A 534 4.32 1.49 -12.81
CA GLU A 534 5.59 0.95 -13.34
C GLU A 534 5.88 -0.47 -12.82
N VAL A 535 5.63 -0.71 -11.53
CA VAL A 535 5.74 -2.05 -10.92
C VAL A 535 4.76 -3.01 -11.57
N ILE A 536 3.50 -2.62 -11.75
CA ILE A 536 2.48 -3.47 -12.38
C ILE A 536 2.87 -3.82 -13.82
N ARG A 537 3.35 -2.86 -14.60
CA ARG A 537 3.86 -3.09 -15.97
C ARG A 537 5.01 -4.10 -15.97
N ASP A 538 5.96 -3.94 -15.06
CA ASP A 538 7.11 -4.83 -14.95
C ASP A 538 6.70 -6.25 -14.54
N ARG A 539 5.75 -6.39 -13.60
CA ARG A 539 5.16 -7.68 -13.23
C ARG A 539 4.41 -8.34 -14.39
N LEU A 540 3.61 -7.60 -15.15
CA LEU A 540 2.95 -8.10 -16.36
C LEU A 540 3.97 -8.65 -17.37
N ARG A 541 5.11 -7.97 -17.52
CA ARG A 541 6.21 -8.41 -18.38
C ARG A 541 6.92 -9.66 -17.84
N ARG A 542 7.28 -9.71 -16.55
CA ARG A 542 8.09 -10.80 -15.97
C ARG A 542 7.28 -12.05 -15.63
N ASP A 543 6.12 -11.88 -15.00
CA ASP A 543 5.31 -12.99 -14.48
C ASP A 543 4.45 -13.59 -15.60
N TYR A 544 3.89 -12.74 -16.44
CA TYR A 544 2.95 -13.14 -17.50
C TYR A 544 3.55 -13.08 -18.90
N GLY A 545 4.76 -12.53 -19.08
CA GLY A 545 5.37 -12.40 -20.42
C GLY A 545 4.62 -11.42 -21.33
N LEU A 546 3.86 -10.48 -20.76
CA LEU A 546 3.05 -9.50 -21.48
C LEU A 546 3.75 -8.14 -21.47
N ASN A 547 4.24 -7.70 -22.62
CA ASN A 547 4.79 -6.35 -22.76
C ASN A 547 3.67 -5.36 -23.08
N VAL A 548 3.10 -4.75 -22.05
CA VAL A 548 1.93 -3.87 -22.17
C VAL A 548 2.35 -2.42 -22.44
N PHE A 549 1.52 -1.70 -23.19
CA PHE A 549 1.71 -0.28 -23.44
C PHE A 549 0.96 0.52 -22.38
N VAL A 550 1.64 1.49 -21.76
CA VAL A 550 1.03 2.40 -20.78
C VAL A 550 0.89 3.77 -21.43
N GLY A 551 -0.34 4.26 -21.50
CA GLY A 551 -0.68 5.54 -22.12
C GLY A 551 -1.29 6.53 -21.13
N SER A 552 -1.44 7.78 -21.58
CA SER A 552 -2.21 8.77 -20.84
C SER A 552 -3.71 8.43 -20.88
N LEU A 553 -4.42 8.78 -19.80
CA LEU A 553 -5.86 8.58 -19.71
C LEU A 553 -6.57 9.34 -20.84
N GLN A 554 -7.32 8.62 -21.68
CA GLN A 554 -8.22 9.28 -22.62
C GLN A 554 -9.52 9.61 -21.89
N VAL A 555 -9.97 10.84 -22.09
CA VAL A 555 -11.14 11.38 -21.41
C VAL A 555 -12.34 11.27 -22.33
N ALA A 556 -13.40 10.61 -21.86
CA ALA A 556 -14.68 10.53 -22.56
C ALA A 556 -15.44 11.86 -22.44
N TYR A 557 -15.17 12.78 -23.37
CA TYR A 557 -15.94 14.01 -23.54
C TYR A 557 -17.33 13.69 -24.08
N ARG A 558 -18.29 14.60 -23.85
CA ARG A 558 -19.66 14.50 -24.37
C ARG A 558 -20.04 15.77 -25.11
N GLU A 559 -20.94 15.65 -26.08
CA GLU A 559 -21.50 16.81 -26.79
C GLU A 559 -22.95 17.04 -26.35
N VAL A 560 -23.34 18.30 -26.17
CA VAL A 560 -24.72 18.68 -25.82
C VAL A 560 -25.17 19.85 -26.69
N ILE A 561 -26.46 19.87 -27.04
CA ILE A 561 -27.10 20.98 -27.75
C ILE A 561 -27.59 22.04 -26.76
N GLU A 562 -27.54 23.32 -27.13
CA GLU A 562 -28.09 24.40 -26.30
C GLU A 562 -29.45 24.88 -26.78
N ASP A 563 -29.61 24.98 -28.11
CA ASP A 563 -30.80 25.53 -28.74
C ASP A 563 -31.68 24.42 -29.33
N GLU A 564 -32.99 24.64 -29.30
CA GLU A 564 -33.97 23.76 -29.94
C GLU A 564 -33.94 23.97 -31.45
N VAL A 565 -33.82 22.88 -32.22
CA VAL A 565 -33.74 22.93 -33.68
C VAL A 565 -34.69 21.93 -34.31
N THR A 566 -35.48 22.39 -35.27
CA THR A 566 -36.30 21.54 -36.12
C THR A 566 -35.65 21.42 -37.50
N ASN A 567 -35.52 20.19 -38.00
CA ASN A 567 -34.99 19.92 -39.32
C ASN A 567 -35.83 18.86 -40.04
N THR A 568 -35.88 18.96 -41.36
CA THR A 568 -36.56 18.00 -42.22
C THR A 568 -35.56 17.44 -43.23
N ALA A 569 -35.48 16.12 -43.34
CA ALA A 569 -34.71 15.45 -44.37
C ALA A 569 -35.61 14.63 -45.30
N ILE A 570 -35.26 14.62 -46.58
CA ILE A 570 -35.92 13.83 -47.61
C ILE A 570 -34.86 12.93 -48.24
N LEU A 571 -35.18 11.64 -48.39
CA LEU A 571 -34.34 10.68 -49.09
C LEU A 571 -35.19 9.88 -50.08
N ASN A 572 -34.75 9.90 -51.34
CA ASN A 572 -35.38 9.19 -52.44
C ASN A 572 -34.56 7.96 -52.77
N ALA A 573 -35.15 6.78 -52.61
CA ALA A 573 -34.54 5.51 -53.01
C ALA A 573 -35.29 4.94 -54.21
N VAL A 574 -34.54 4.57 -55.25
CA VAL A 574 -35.07 3.83 -56.41
C VAL A 574 -34.60 2.39 -56.28
N PHE A 575 -35.54 1.45 -56.15
CA PHE A 575 -35.23 0.03 -56.14
C PHE A 575 -35.65 -0.62 -57.46
N ASN A 576 -34.67 -1.19 -58.16
CA ASN A 576 -34.75 -1.88 -59.46
C ASN A 576 -35.15 -1.00 -60.65
N GLU A 577 -34.89 -1.52 -61.85
CA GLU A 577 -35.13 -0.90 -63.18
C GLU A 577 -36.60 -0.48 -63.44
N ASN A 578 -37.55 -0.79 -62.54
CA ASN A 578 -38.99 -0.50 -62.65
C ASN A 578 -39.45 0.77 -61.89
N GLU A 579 -38.60 1.77 -61.69
CA GLU A 579 -38.98 3.16 -61.32
C GLU A 579 -39.96 3.36 -60.13
N MET A 580 -40.03 2.45 -59.16
CA MET A 580 -40.79 2.72 -57.92
C MET A 580 -39.95 3.65 -57.02
N LYS A 581 -40.21 4.95 -57.10
CA LYS A 581 -39.60 5.97 -56.24
C LYS A 581 -40.19 5.84 -54.83
N HIS A 582 -39.40 5.31 -53.91
CA HIS A 582 -39.71 5.35 -52.49
C HIS A 582 -39.14 6.64 -51.90
N GLU A 583 -40.02 7.51 -51.45
CA GLU A 583 -39.67 8.77 -50.78
C GLU A 583 -39.97 8.65 -49.30
N CYS A 584 -38.94 8.91 -48.49
CA CYS A 584 -39.07 9.03 -47.04
C CYS A 584 -38.76 10.47 -46.66
N LYS A 585 -39.70 11.13 -45.98
CA LYS A 585 -39.53 12.46 -45.41
C LYS A 585 -39.77 12.37 -43.90
N ILE A 586 -38.78 12.82 -43.14
CA ILE A 586 -38.81 12.81 -41.67
C ILE A 586 -38.48 14.22 -41.18
N THR A 587 -39.29 14.73 -40.26
CA THR A 587 -39.03 15.97 -39.54
C THR A 587 -38.83 15.66 -38.07
N PHE A 588 -37.68 16.08 -37.53
CA PHE A 588 -37.37 15.98 -36.11
C PHE A 588 -37.21 17.36 -35.50
N THR A 589 -37.67 17.49 -34.26
CA THR A 589 -37.34 18.58 -33.37
C THR A 589 -36.42 18.05 -32.28
N LEU A 590 -35.20 18.58 -32.22
CA LEU A 590 -34.20 18.26 -31.21
C LEU A 590 -34.27 19.29 -30.09
N LYS A 591 -34.50 18.83 -28.86
CA LYS A 591 -34.60 19.69 -27.68
C LYS A 591 -33.57 19.29 -26.63
N PRO A 592 -32.88 20.25 -25.97
CA PRO A 592 -32.00 19.95 -24.86
C PRO A 592 -32.81 19.43 -23.66
N ASN A 593 -32.39 18.31 -23.09
CA ASN A 593 -32.98 17.74 -21.90
C ASN A 593 -31.88 17.37 -20.89
N LYS A 594 -31.60 18.33 -20.00
CA LYS A 594 -30.54 18.22 -18.98
C LYS A 594 -30.76 16.99 -18.11
N ASP A 595 -29.69 16.25 -17.85
CA ASP A 595 -29.66 15.06 -16.99
C ASP A 595 -30.46 13.85 -17.51
N SER A 596 -30.92 13.86 -18.77
CA SER A 596 -31.58 12.71 -19.39
C SER A 596 -30.59 11.59 -19.75
N GLY A 597 -29.31 11.90 -19.86
CA GLY A 597 -28.23 10.95 -20.10
C GLY A 597 -28.14 10.52 -21.57
N LYS A 598 -27.90 9.22 -21.80
CA LYS A 598 -27.89 8.66 -23.16
C LYS A 598 -29.29 8.69 -23.76
N PHE A 599 -29.37 8.95 -25.05
CA PHE A 599 -30.59 8.82 -25.82
C PHE A 599 -31.21 7.43 -25.64
N LYS A 600 -32.49 7.38 -25.28
CA LYS A 600 -33.23 6.14 -25.02
C LYS A 600 -34.13 5.76 -26.20
N GLN A 601 -35.01 6.67 -26.58
CA GLN A 601 -36.00 6.46 -27.64
C GLN A 601 -36.52 7.80 -28.17
N VAL A 602 -37.00 7.79 -29.42
CA VAL A 602 -37.68 8.95 -30.02
C VAL A 602 -39.05 9.14 -29.37
N VAL A 603 -39.38 10.39 -29.04
CA VAL A 603 -40.72 10.78 -28.60
C VAL A 603 -41.56 11.10 -29.83
N VAL A 604 -42.68 10.40 -30.02
CA VAL A 604 -43.52 10.58 -31.21
C VAL A 604 -44.64 11.57 -30.89
N LEU A 605 -44.57 12.76 -31.48
CA LEU A 605 -45.58 13.83 -31.37
C LEU A 605 -45.95 14.29 -32.78
N LEU A 606 -46.76 13.48 -33.46
CA LEU A 606 -47.18 13.77 -34.83
C LEU A 606 -48.27 14.85 -34.85
N ASP A 607 -48.14 15.81 -35.76
CA ASP A 607 -49.17 16.80 -36.03
C ASP A 607 -50.48 16.14 -36.49
N GLY A 608 -51.63 16.72 -36.11
CA GLY A 608 -52.96 16.17 -36.40
C GLY A 608 -53.31 16.05 -37.90
N HIS A 609 -52.49 16.62 -38.79
CA HIS A 609 -52.60 16.49 -40.24
C HIS A 609 -51.81 15.30 -40.82
N ASN A 610 -51.03 14.60 -40.00
CA ASN A 610 -50.23 13.45 -40.44
C ASN A 610 -51.09 12.17 -40.54
N GLN A 611 -50.86 11.35 -41.57
CA GLN A 611 -51.59 10.09 -41.82
C GLN A 611 -51.44 9.05 -40.69
N TYR A 612 -50.39 9.15 -39.88
CA TYR A 612 -50.10 8.26 -38.75
C TYR A 612 -50.51 8.85 -37.40
N ALA A 613 -51.03 10.09 -37.36
CA ALA A 613 -51.54 10.70 -36.14
C ALA A 613 -52.78 9.92 -35.64
N GLY A 614 -52.72 9.40 -34.41
CA GLY A 614 -53.78 8.58 -33.80
C GLY A 614 -53.82 7.10 -34.22
N VAL A 615 -53.23 6.72 -35.36
CA VAL A 615 -53.14 5.32 -35.85
C VAL A 615 -51.86 4.62 -35.38
N GLY A 616 -50.78 5.39 -35.15
CA GLY A 616 -49.48 4.87 -34.73
C GLY A 616 -48.61 4.41 -35.90
N ILE A 617 -47.29 4.51 -35.72
CA ILE A 617 -46.28 4.07 -36.69
C ILE A 617 -46.03 2.57 -36.51
N TYR A 618 -45.79 1.82 -37.59
CA TYR A 618 -45.41 0.40 -37.51
C TYR A 618 -44.15 0.21 -36.65
N GLU A 619 -44.15 -0.79 -35.77
CA GLU A 619 -43.06 -1.07 -34.83
C GLU A 619 -41.71 -1.24 -35.54
N ASN A 620 -41.68 -1.95 -36.67
CA ASN A 620 -40.47 -2.13 -37.49
C ASN A 620 -39.89 -0.81 -38.02
N TRP A 621 -40.74 0.17 -38.34
CA TRP A 621 -40.30 1.48 -38.82
C TRP A 621 -39.85 2.36 -37.66
N LEU A 622 -40.53 2.28 -36.51
CA LEU A 622 -40.10 2.96 -35.30
C LEU A 622 -38.73 2.47 -34.81
N ASN A 623 -38.48 1.15 -34.87
CA ASN A 623 -37.18 0.57 -34.56
C ASN A 623 -36.08 1.08 -35.51
N ALA A 624 -36.37 1.17 -36.81
CA ALA A 624 -35.45 1.72 -37.79
C ALA A 624 -35.17 3.22 -37.59
N ILE A 625 -36.19 4.00 -37.21
CA ILE A 625 -36.05 5.41 -36.84
C ILE A 625 -35.14 5.53 -35.61
N ASN A 626 -35.42 4.77 -34.55
CA ASN A 626 -34.62 4.77 -33.32
C ASN A 626 -33.17 4.39 -33.59
N GLU A 627 -32.92 3.36 -34.42
CA GLU A 627 -31.57 2.95 -34.82
C GLU A 627 -30.85 4.07 -35.59
N GLY A 628 -31.54 4.72 -36.54
CA GLY A 628 -30.99 5.85 -37.30
C GLY A 628 -30.65 7.06 -36.42
N CYS A 629 -31.52 7.41 -35.47
CA CYS A 629 -31.28 8.47 -34.49
C CYS A 629 -30.09 8.11 -33.58
N THR A 630 -30.05 6.88 -33.07
CA THR A 630 -28.96 6.41 -32.20
C THR A 630 -27.61 6.50 -32.92
N ASN A 631 -27.54 6.03 -34.17
CA ASN A 631 -26.33 6.09 -34.99
C ASN A 631 -25.86 7.53 -35.25
N ALA A 632 -26.77 8.47 -35.49
CA ALA A 632 -26.42 9.89 -35.66
C ALA A 632 -25.92 10.54 -34.36
N LEU A 633 -26.46 10.16 -33.21
CA LEU A 633 -26.08 10.70 -31.91
C LEU A 633 -24.76 10.13 -31.37
N TYR A 634 -24.29 8.99 -31.89
CA TYR A 634 -22.98 8.45 -31.53
C TYR A 634 -21.81 9.37 -31.94
N THR A 635 -21.97 10.14 -33.02
CA THR A 635 -20.90 10.99 -33.58
C THR A 635 -21.36 12.45 -33.67
N GLY A 636 -20.93 13.26 -32.70
CA GLY A 636 -21.24 14.69 -32.65
C GLY A 636 -20.46 15.53 -33.68
N PRO A 637 -21.00 16.68 -34.10
CA PRO A 637 -20.39 17.53 -35.14
C PRO A 637 -19.16 18.30 -34.68
N SER A 638 -18.97 18.57 -33.38
CA SER A 638 -17.87 19.45 -32.92
C SER A 638 -16.54 18.71 -32.88
N ALA A 639 -16.47 17.61 -32.13
CA ALA A 639 -15.25 16.85 -31.94
C ALA A 639 -15.46 15.34 -32.13
N GLY A 640 -16.64 14.88 -32.57
CA GLY A 640 -16.91 13.47 -32.85
C GLY A 640 -17.18 12.64 -31.60
N PHE A 641 -17.60 13.27 -30.50
CA PHE A 641 -17.99 12.56 -29.29
C PHE A 641 -19.49 12.29 -29.26
N THR A 642 -19.92 11.39 -28.39
CA THR A 642 -21.32 11.02 -28.22
C THR A 642 -22.15 12.21 -27.72
N VAL A 643 -23.32 12.40 -28.32
CA VAL A 643 -24.26 13.45 -27.96
C VAL A 643 -25.16 12.97 -26.81
N TYR A 644 -25.22 13.74 -25.73
CA TYR A 644 -25.98 13.46 -24.51
C TYR A 644 -27.04 14.54 -24.27
N ASP A 645 -27.93 14.27 -23.32
CA ASP A 645 -28.89 15.24 -22.78
C ASP A 645 -29.78 15.85 -23.88
N ILE A 646 -30.29 14.96 -24.74
CA ILE A 646 -31.08 15.32 -25.93
C ILE A 646 -32.38 14.53 -25.99
N GLU A 647 -33.46 15.25 -26.27
CA GLU A 647 -34.76 14.69 -26.58
C GLU A 647 -35.02 14.86 -28.08
N VAL A 648 -35.29 13.74 -28.77
CA VAL A 648 -35.60 13.72 -30.20
C VAL A 648 -37.09 13.52 -30.36
N ILE A 649 -37.78 14.52 -30.90
CA ILE A 649 -39.23 14.52 -31.10
C ILE A 649 -39.52 14.35 -32.58
N LEU A 650 -40.26 13.30 -32.95
CA LEU A 650 -40.77 13.10 -34.30
C LEU A 650 -42.04 13.93 -34.50
N THR A 651 -41.97 14.98 -35.30
CA THR A 651 -43.08 15.91 -35.56
C THR A 651 -43.84 15.58 -36.84
N ASP A 652 -43.12 15.18 -37.89
CA ASP A 652 -43.73 14.80 -39.16
C ASP A 652 -43.00 13.60 -39.78
N PHE A 653 -43.79 12.66 -40.32
CA PHE A 653 -43.32 11.46 -40.99
C PHE A 653 -44.18 11.17 -42.22
N VAL A 654 -43.57 11.15 -43.40
CA VAL A 654 -44.23 10.82 -44.67
C VAL A 654 -43.43 9.73 -45.37
N ALA A 655 -44.11 8.64 -45.70
CA ALA A 655 -43.53 7.50 -46.40
C ALA A 655 -44.39 7.16 -47.62
N SER A 656 -43.80 7.19 -48.82
CA SER A 656 -44.50 6.83 -50.06
C SER A 656 -44.25 5.35 -50.44
N GLY A 657 -45.35 4.60 -50.54
CA GLY A 657 -45.36 3.18 -50.91
C GLY A 657 -45.61 2.23 -49.73
N LYS A 658 -46.39 1.16 -49.96
CA LYS A 658 -46.83 0.19 -48.94
C LYS A 658 -45.70 -0.66 -48.32
N ARG A 659 -44.49 -0.64 -48.88
CA ARG A 659 -43.30 -1.37 -48.39
C ARG A 659 -42.06 -0.50 -48.56
N LEU A 660 -41.69 0.26 -47.53
CA LEU A 660 -40.39 0.92 -47.48
C LEU A 660 -39.36 0.02 -46.80
N ASN A 661 -38.13 0.00 -47.31
CA ASN A 661 -37.02 -0.70 -46.67
C ASN A 661 -36.62 0.06 -45.38
N PRO A 662 -36.59 -0.59 -44.20
CA PRO A 662 -36.11 0.01 -42.95
C PRO A 662 -34.77 0.74 -43.06
N ALA A 663 -33.85 0.26 -43.92
CA ALA A 663 -32.56 0.91 -44.13
C ALA A 663 -32.67 2.35 -44.67
N VAL A 664 -33.65 2.62 -45.54
CA VAL A 664 -33.90 3.97 -46.08
C VAL A 664 -34.44 4.89 -44.99
N ILE A 665 -35.32 4.36 -44.13
CA ILE A 665 -35.88 5.10 -42.99
C ILE A 665 -34.76 5.45 -41.99
N SER A 666 -33.94 4.48 -41.62
CA SER A 666 -32.80 4.67 -40.71
C SER A 666 -31.79 5.68 -41.28
N ALA A 667 -31.44 5.58 -42.57
CA ALA A 667 -30.55 6.54 -43.24
C ALA A 667 -31.15 7.95 -43.29
N THR A 668 -32.46 8.09 -43.55
CA THR A 668 -33.15 9.39 -43.56
C THR A 668 -33.17 10.00 -42.16
N ALA A 669 -33.45 9.18 -41.14
CA ALA A 669 -33.47 9.61 -39.75
C ALA A 669 -32.08 10.07 -39.29
N SER A 670 -31.04 9.29 -39.61
CA SER A 670 -29.66 9.61 -39.31
C SER A 670 -29.23 10.93 -39.95
N LYS A 671 -29.50 11.10 -41.26
CA LYS A 671 -29.23 12.34 -42.00
C LYS A 671 -29.94 13.55 -41.38
N CYS A 672 -31.22 13.40 -41.04
CA CYS A 672 -32.02 14.47 -40.45
C CYS A 672 -31.42 14.97 -39.13
N VAL A 673 -31.06 14.04 -38.24
CA VAL A 673 -30.45 14.35 -36.95
C VAL A 673 -29.06 14.96 -37.13
N SER A 674 -28.21 14.41 -37.99
CA SER A 674 -26.86 14.96 -38.23
C SER A 674 -26.90 16.39 -38.78
N GLU A 675 -27.78 16.71 -39.72
CA GLU A 675 -27.97 18.07 -40.23
C GLU A 675 -28.56 19.02 -39.17
N ALA A 676 -29.48 18.52 -38.33
CA ALA A 676 -30.04 19.29 -37.22
C ALA A 676 -28.98 19.64 -36.18
N LEU A 677 -28.12 18.68 -35.81
CA LEU A 677 -27.00 18.90 -34.88
C LEU A 677 -25.99 19.93 -35.42
N GLN A 678 -25.70 19.90 -36.73
CA GLN A 678 -24.82 20.89 -37.36
C GLN A 678 -25.40 22.31 -37.30
N LYS A 679 -26.73 22.46 -37.43
CA LYS A 679 -27.43 23.74 -37.33
C LYS A 679 -27.54 24.25 -35.89
N ALA A 680 -27.81 23.34 -34.93
CA ALA A 680 -27.93 23.68 -33.51
C ALA A 680 -26.60 24.14 -32.91
N GLY A 681 -25.48 23.61 -33.43
CA GLY A 681 -24.20 23.73 -32.75
C GLY A 681 -24.16 22.88 -31.48
N THR A 682 -22.97 22.42 -31.11
CA THR A 682 -22.77 21.61 -29.91
C THR A 682 -21.69 22.20 -29.03
N ARG A 683 -21.87 22.04 -27.71
CA ARG A 683 -20.84 22.32 -26.71
C ARG A 683 -20.28 21.03 -26.15
N LEU A 684 -18.99 21.06 -25.83
CA LEU A 684 -18.32 19.94 -25.18
C LEU A 684 -18.45 20.01 -23.66
N LEU A 685 -18.77 18.87 -23.08
CA LEU A 685 -18.71 18.60 -21.66
C LEU A 685 -17.45 17.78 -21.34
N GLU A 686 -16.73 18.19 -20.30
CA GLU A 686 -15.65 17.41 -19.68
C GLU A 686 -16.13 16.72 -18.40
N PRO A 687 -15.70 15.49 -18.12
CA PRO A 687 -15.96 14.85 -16.83
C PRO A 687 -15.18 15.52 -15.71
N ILE A 688 -15.84 15.68 -14.57
CA ILE A 688 -15.31 16.30 -13.36
C ILE A 688 -15.30 15.31 -12.18
N MET A 689 -14.28 15.49 -11.34
CA MET A 689 -14.04 14.73 -10.13
C MET A 689 -14.17 15.66 -8.93
N ASN A 690 -14.86 15.20 -7.88
CA ASN A 690 -14.76 15.80 -6.56
C ASN A 690 -13.45 15.33 -5.94
N ALA A 691 -12.63 16.28 -5.52
CA ALA A 691 -11.37 16.03 -4.84
C ALA A 691 -11.45 16.60 -3.42
N GLU A 692 -11.15 15.75 -2.43
CA GLU A 692 -11.01 16.15 -1.04
C GLU A 692 -9.56 15.93 -0.62
N ILE A 693 -8.90 17.01 -0.21
CA ILE A 693 -7.46 17.00 0.10
C ILE A 693 -7.30 17.39 1.57
N VAL A 694 -6.72 16.48 2.37
CA VAL A 694 -6.55 16.68 3.81
C VAL A 694 -5.07 16.86 4.14
N THR A 695 -4.74 17.89 4.90
CA THR A 695 -3.38 18.22 5.36
C THR A 695 -3.37 18.69 6.81
N THR A 696 -2.26 18.52 7.53
CA THR A 696 -2.13 18.96 8.93
C THR A 696 -1.59 20.38 9.08
N SER A 697 -1.14 21.01 7.99
CA SER A 697 -0.51 22.34 8.02
C SER A 697 -1.27 23.33 7.16
N LYS A 698 -1.56 24.51 7.73
CA LYS A 698 -2.22 25.61 7.03
C LYS A 698 -1.43 26.10 5.82
N GLY A 699 -0.11 26.23 5.95
CA GLY A 699 0.75 26.67 4.84
C GLY A 699 0.71 25.70 3.65
N HIS A 700 0.61 24.40 3.92
CA HIS A 700 0.42 23.40 2.86
C HIS A 700 -0.96 23.52 2.19
N ALA A 701 -2.01 23.83 2.95
CA ALA A 701 -3.35 24.02 2.39
C ALA A 701 -3.39 25.20 1.40
N GLU A 702 -2.73 26.31 1.72
CA GLU A 702 -2.61 27.47 0.82
C GLU A 702 -1.85 27.14 -0.46
N MET A 703 -0.77 26.35 -0.35
CA MET A 703 -0.03 25.84 -1.50
C MET A 703 -0.90 24.93 -2.39
N ILE A 704 -1.70 24.06 -1.78
CA ILE A 704 -2.64 23.17 -2.49
C ILE A 704 -3.68 23.99 -3.26
N LEU A 705 -4.26 25.02 -2.65
CA LEU A 705 -5.22 25.91 -3.32
C LEU A 705 -4.65 26.49 -4.62
N HIS A 706 -3.42 26.99 -4.58
CA HIS A 706 -2.75 27.54 -5.76
C HIS A 706 -2.61 26.50 -6.89
N GLU A 707 -2.24 25.26 -6.55
CA GLU A 707 -2.13 24.18 -7.54
C GLU A 707 -3.50 23.77 -8.11
N VAL A 708 -4.57 23.79 -7.29
CA VAL A 708 -5.95 23.53 -7.74
C VAL A 708 -6.40 24.60 -8.74
N TYR A 709 -6.19 25.89 -8.45
CA TYR A 709 -6.54 26.98 -9.36
C TYR A 709 -5.78 26.92 -10.68
N LYS A 710 -4.47 26.62 -10.63
CA LYS A 710 -3.63 26.42 -11.81
C LYS A 710 -4.19 25.34 -12.75
N ARG A 711 -4.86 24.33 -12.20
CA ARG A 711 -5.44 23.18 -12.90
C ARG A 711 -6.95 23.31 -13.19
N ARG A 712 -7.49 24.54 -13.22
CA ARG A 712 -8.93 24.80 -13.48
C ARG A 712 -9.88 24.14 -12.49
N GLY A 713 -9.40 23.85 -11.28
CA GLY A 713 -10.22 23.38 -10.19
C GLY A 713 -11.05 24.53 -9.61
N ILE A 714 -12.28 24.21 -9.22
CA ILE A 714 -13.18 25.12 -8.50
C ILE A 714 -13.22 24.65 -7.06
N VAL A 715 -12.76 25.49 -6.14
CA VAL A 715 -12.83 25.21 -4.69
C VAL A 715 -14.24 25.49 -4.20
N SER A 716 -14.73 24.74 -3.22
CA SER A 716 -16.02 25.01 -2.57
C SER A 716 -16.05 26.40 -1.94
N GLU A 717 -17.25 26.95 -1.71
CA GLU A 717 -17.44 28.29 -1.13
C GLU A 717 -16.76 28.46 0.24
N SER A 718 -16.62 27.35 0.97
CA SER A 718 -15.93 27.26 2.27
C SER A 718 -14.39 27.32 2.18
N GLY A 719 -13.79 27.22 0.98
CA GLY A 719 -12.36 27.36 0.78
C GLY A 719 -11.53 26.29 1.50
N ILE A 720 -10.90 26.68 2.61
CA ILE A 720 -10.18 25.77 3.52
C ILE A 720 -11.03 25.59 4.76
N GLU A 721 -11.51 24.37 4.98
CA GLU A 721 -12.22 23.99 6.20
C GLU A 721 -11.21 23.50 7.23
N CYS A 722 -11.31 24.00 8.46
CA CYS A 722 -10.52 23.53 9.60
C CYS A 722 -11.37 22.54 10.40
N VAL A 723 -11.01 21.26 10.38
CA VAL A 723 -11.71 20.18 11.09
C VAL A 723 -10.77 19.62 12.15
N GLY A 724 -10.91 20.11 13.39
CA GLY A 724 -9.95 19.80 14.46
C GLY A 724 -8.55 20.34 14.13
N ASP A 725 -7.55 19.46 14.16
CA ASP A 725 -6.15 19.78 13.83
C ASP A 725 -5.80 19.59 12.33
N THR A 726 -6.79 19.30 11.47
CA THR A 726 -6.57 19.11 10.03
C THR A 726 -7.29 20.18 9.20
N TYR A 727 -6.69 20.49 8.07
CA TYR A 727 -7.21 21.38 7.05
C TYR A 727 -7.66 20.56 5.86
N VAL A 728 -8.91 20.78 5.45
CA VAL A 728 -9.56 20.07 4.35
C VAL A 728 -9.84 21.07 3.24
N VAL A 729 -9.39 20.73 2.02
CA VAL A 729 -9.67 21.48 0.80
C VAL A 729 -10.57 20.64 -0.08
N ARG A 730 -11.82 21.08 -0.26
CA ARG A 730 -12.80 20.44 -1.14
C ARG A 730 -12.87 21.19 -2.45
N CYS A 731 -12.65 20.49 -3.57
CA CYS A 731 -12.68 21.10 -4.88
C CYS A 731 -13.21 20.17 -5.96
N ILE A 732 -13.69 20.76 -7.05
CA ILE A 732 -14.14 20.06 -8.25
C ILE A 732 -13.10 20.29 -9.34
N MET A 733 -12.53 19.22 -9.87
CA MET A 733 -11.45 19.26 -10.87
C MET A 733 -11.78 18.47 -12.13
N PRO A 734 -11.42 18.95 -13.33
CA PRO A 734 -11.53 18.16 -14.54
C PRO A 734 -10.66 16.91 -14.50
N LEU A 735 -11.19 15.77 -14.93
CA LEU A 735 -10.44 14.51 -14.98
C LEU A 735 -9.18 14.62 -15.84
N ALA A 736 -9.23 15.39 -16.93
CA ALA A 736 -8.09 15.66 -17.81
C ALA A 736 -6.91 16.35 -17.10
N GLU A 737 -7.16 17.11 -16.03
CA GLU A 737 -6.15 17.89 -15.31
C GLU A 737 -5.59 17.14 -14.09
N LEU A 738 -6.13 15.95 -13.76
CA LEU A 738 -5.65 15.13 -12.64
C LEU A 738 -4.32 14.42 -12.95
N GLN A 739 -3.88 14.40 -14.21
CA GLN A 739 -2.61 13.78 -14.57
C GLN A 739 -1.44 14.48 -13.84
N GLY A 740 -0.72 13.68 -13.03
CA GLY A 740 0.40 14.17 -12.20
C GLY A 740 -0.01 15.04 -11.01
N PHE A 741 -1.30 15.20 -10.72
CA PHE A 741 -1.80 16.03 -9.62
C PHE A 741 -1.36 15.50 -8.25
N SER A 742 -1.52 14.20 -8.02
CA SER A 742 -1.11 13.54 -6.78
C SER A 742 0.39 13.66 -6.51
N LYS A 743 1.21 13.53 -7.56
CA LYS A 743 2.67 13.72 -7.49
C LYS A 743 3.03 15.13 -7.06
N ASN A 744 2.42 16.15 -7.66
CA ASN A 744 2.69 17.55 -7.33
C ASN A 744 2.30 17.87 -5.88
N ILE A 745 1.10 17.47 -5.44
CA ILE A 745 0.66 17.68 -4.05
C ILE A 745 1.61 17.01 -3.06
N ARG A 746 2.03 15.76 -3.32
CA ARG A 746 2.96 15.06 -2.43
C ARG A 746 4.30 15.76 -2.35
N ILE A 747 4.84 16.27 -3.46
CA ILE A 747 6.09 17.04 -3.45
C ILE A 747 5.92 18.33 -2.63
N MET A 748 4.85 19.08 -2.87
CA MET A 748 4.59 20.36 -2.20
C MET A 748 4.36 20.21 -0.70
N THR A 749 3.70 19.12 -0.28
CA THR A 749 3.37 18.86 1.13
C THR A 749 4.37 17.94 1.82
N SER A 750 5.50 17.60 1.17
CA SER A 750 6.46 16.60 1.66
C SER A 750 5.80 15.26 2.03
N GLY A 751 4.73 14.88 1.34
CA GLY A 751 3.98 13.64 1.55
C GLY A 751 2.97 13.66 2.69
N HIS A 752 2.67 14.81 3.29
CA HIS A 752 1.73 14.91 4.42
C HIS A 752 0.26 15.03 4.00
N ALA A 753 -0.03 15.37 2.74
CA ALA A 753 -1.39 15.47 2.26
C ALA A 753 -1.93 14.13 1.75
N SER A 754 -3.18 13.85 2.09
CA SER A 754 -3.97 12.75 1.52
C SER A 754 -5.00 13.31 0.53
N ILE A 755 -5.36 12.52 -0.47
CA ILE A 755 -6.24 12.92 -1.57
C ILE A 755 -7.29 11.82 -1.74
N HIS A 756 -8.55 12.22 -1.72
CA HIS A 756 -9.70 11.38 -2.05
C HIS A 756 -10.35 11.92 -3.32
N LEU A 757 -10.72 11.02 -4.24
CA LEU A 757 -11.26 11.37 -5.55
C LEU A 757 -12.56 10.60 -5.81
N GLU A 758 -13.63 11.33 -6.09
CA GLU A 758 -14.94 10.77 -6.43
C GLU A 758 -15.44 11.32 -7.77
N VAL A 759 -16.20 10.52 -8.51
CA VAL A 759 -16.79 10.96 -9.78
C VAL A 759 -18.02 11.82 -9.48
N SER A 760 -18.05 13.05 -9.98
CA SER A 760 -19.12 14.02 -9.70
C SER A 760 -20.12 14.18 -10.84
N GLY A 761 -19.62 14.20 -12.09
CA GLY A 761 -20.47 14.39 -13.27
C GLY A 761 -19.72 15.04 -14.43
N TYR A 762 -20.41 15.90 -15.18
CA TYR A 762 -19.90 16.59 -16.36
C TYR A 762 -20.09 18.10 -16.28
N ARG A 763 -19.19 18.86 -16.89
CA ARG A 763 -19.22 20.34 -16.90
C ARG A 763 -18.86 20.89 -18.27
N ASN A 764 -19.45 22.03 -18.62
CA ASN A 764 -19.13 22.79 -19.82
C ASN A 764 -17.64 23.18 -19.90
N ILE A 765 -17.07 23.05 -21.09
CA ILE A 765 -15.70 23.47 -21.41
C ILE A 765 -15.72 24.88 -22.01
N ASN A 766 -14.66 25.66 -21.75
CA ASN A 766 -14.45 26.95 -22.40
C ASN A 766 -14.18 26.81 -23.90
N GLU A 767 -14.68 27.74 -24.72
CA GLU A 767 -14.59 27.69 -26.19
C GLU A 767 -13.16 27.48 -26.74
N ARG A 768 -12.16 28.12 -26.12
CA ARG A 768 -10.75 27.97 -26.53
C ARG A 768 -10.27 26.51 -26.43
N LYS A 769 -10.64 25.83 -25.34
CA LYS A 769 -10.23 24.45 -25.07
C LYS A 769 -11.08 23.46 -25.87
N GLN A 770 -12.35 23.79 -26.14
CA GLN A 770 -13.18 23.04 -27.09
C GLN A 770 -12.53 22.99 -28.48
N LYS A 771 -12.01 24.11 -29.00
CA LYS A 771 -11.29 24.14 -30.29
C LYS A 771 -10.00 23.30 -30.27
N GLU A 772 -9.27 23.33 -29.16
CA GLU A 772 -8.06 22.52 -28.98
C GLU A 772 -8.36 21.02 -29.01
N ILE A 773 -9.38 20.57 -28.26
CA ILE A 773 -9.82 19.18 -28.22
C ILE A 773 -10.33 18.73 -29.59
N ALA A 774 -11.13 19.57 -30.28
CA ALA A 774 -11.62 19.27 -31.62
C ALA A 774 -10.48 19.09 -32.63
N ASN A 775 -9.43 19.91 -32.55
CA ASN A 775 -8.25 19.78 -33.40
C ASN A 775 -7.46 18.50 -33.09
N LEU A 776 -7.25 18.19 -31.81
CA LEU A 776 -6.56 16.97 -31.38
C LEU A 776 -7.28 15.71 -31.87
N ASN A 777 -8.61 15.68 -31.78
CA ASN A 777 -9.38 14.52 -32.23
C ASN A 777 -9.36 14.38 -33.76
N ARG A 778 -9.42 15.50 -34.51
CA ARG A 778 -9.28 15.50 -35.97
C ARG A 778 -7.92 14.98 -36.45
N ILE A 779 -6.85 15.24 -35.69
CA ILE A 779 -5.51 14.71 -36.00
C ILE A 779 -5.45 13.20 -35.74
N ARG A 780 -6.14 12.67 -34.72
CA ARG A 780 -6.13 11.23 -34.41
C ARG A 780 -6.88 10.36 -35.43
N TYR A 781 -7.95 10.88 -36.02
CA TYR A 781 -8.75 10.16 -37.02
C TYR A 781 -8.18 10.25 -38.45
N ARG A 782 -7.15 11.06 -38.67
CA ARG A 782 -6.38 11.13 -39.93
C ARG A 782 -5.11 10.31 -39.80
#